data_AF-A0A520J3D2-F1
#
_entry.id   AF-A0A520J3D2-F1
#
_cell.length_a   1.000
_cell.length_b   1.000
_cell.length_c   1.000
_cell.angle_alpha   90.00
_cell.angle_beta   90.00
_cell.angle_gamma   90.00
#
_symmetry.space_group_name_H-M   'P 1'
#
loop_
_entity.id
_entity.type
_entity.pdbx_description
1 polymer ?
#
loop_
_entity_poly.entity_id
_entity_poly.type
_entity_poly.pdbx_seq_one_letter_code
_entity_poly.pdbx_strand_id
1 'polypeptide(L)'
;MKRILFVLLAIVMLHNVALAQNTDQRTVTTRIADLLAQLPSGDAKQLKSNMQDISALGVDGFVTLISGLGKQGTGNNNLIEYAVSGFSGYVSQPGQESQRKMAADAYCKALAKLGDKQNKSFIISQFELVGDDASVACLSAYLKDADLADPASRSLVKINTAAAKAALIAALSSSTPGTAQNTIIEALGHTGAKEAAAAIIQGINAGGSTEKSKVSLFSLAHLGDPSAEAVLAKAAETAGYKYEQSNAVAAYLLFAQKAEATDKALAAKIATQLLANVKDDQQVDVRIAALKILAASDNGQQVLLNALDDANFEYKAAALAFASSTITADNAAQWVKKIAKADAATQVAILSTLAESKAEVALPAILKLVKHKDSAVRHAAIAAAARLGQEAALDDLLKATAKADAADLNAYSNAILRMKGEGITSKVAAYLPKAKPNVQVALVNILAARAANAQSATVFGLLTNKNPEVRAAAYTALSKTAGNDNLPQLYTLLNSTTDQAELTKVQDAVIAALSNGQNVDQQVDGVLTQMAAAPEDKKILFYKVLGSLGGAKSLTAVSTAFNSGDEASKKAALDALSAWADAGSAEELIKIARQTSDANYLNQALQGYLRLISASPASAEQKLLLLRNAMDVAKTPAQKQQILKLTEQAKSIHALLFAGKYLDDPALQQAAANAVMNIAMAGKYNGTLVKELLNKTIAVITGPDSGYQKEGMKKYISEMSAEEGFVKVFNGTDLTGWKGLVGDPIKRSKMDAKTLAEAQVKADEVAQKGWKVVNGELQFQIHGDNLATVKKYGDMEMLVDWKIIDDKKGEGDAGIYLRGTPQVQIWDLARTNVGAQVGSGGLYNNQTNPSKPLKVADNKLDEWNTFRILMKGDRVTVWLNGELVTDNVVLENFWDRSLPIFAEEQIELQAHGSPVAYRDIYIREIPRPKAFELSAQEKKEGYQVLFDGTNMHNWMGNTTDYVIENGNIAIRPVPGKGSGGNLFTKKEYSDFVFRFEFQLTPGANNGLGIRAPLEGDAAYTGMELQILDNEAPIYKDLKPYQYHGSVYGTMAAKRGFLKPLGEWNYQEVIVNGPKIKIILNGTVILDGDLTPFRKNGTPDKEEHPGIHRASGHIGFLGHGSPLQFRNIRIKELTKAKK
;
A
#
# COMPACT_ATOMS: atom_id res chain seq x y z
N MET A 1 82.18 1.92 21.14
CA MET A 1 81.66 1.43 19.85
C MET A 1 80.33 0.66 19.88
N LYS A 2 79.81 0.17 21.03
CA LYS A 2 78.57 -0.65 21.05
C LYS A 2 77.23 0.10 21.17
N ARG A 3 77.22 1.43 21.35
CA ARG A 3 75.98 2.23 21.46
C ARG A 3 75.57 2.96 20.17
N ILE A 4 76.47 3.12 19.19
CA ILE A 4 76.16 3.79 17.91
C ILE A 4 75.61 2.80 16.87
N LEU A 5 75.95 1.51 16.95
CA LEU A 5 75.41 0.49 16.06
C LEU A 5 73.92 0.21 16.30
N PHE A 6 73.42 0.34 17.54
CA PHE A 6 72.01 0.11 17.86
C PHE A 6 71.11 1.29 17.51
N VAL A 7 71.65 2.52 17.46
CA VAL A 7 70.87 3.70 17.05
C VAL A 7 70.75 3.77 15.53
N LEU A 8 71.78 3.35 14.78
CA LEU A 8 71.67 3.21 13.32
C LEU A 8 70.78 2.04 12.89
N LEU A 9 70.74 0.93 13.63
CA LEU A 9 69.77 -0.14 13.36
C LEU A 9 68.32 0.27 13.69
N ALA A 10 68.12 1.11 14.70
CA ALA A 10 66.80 1.65 15.05
C ALA A 10 66.31 2.69 14.03
N ILE A 11 67.19 3.52 13.46
CA ILE A 11 66.81 4.52 12.44
C ILE A 11 66.52 3.85 11.08
N VAL A 12 67.17 2.73 10.76
CA VAL A 12 66.84 1.92 9.56
C VAL A 12 65.54 1.10 9.74
N MET A 13 65.19 0.73 10.97
CA MET A 13 63.88 0.10 11.25
C MET A 13 62.73 1.09 11.42
N LEU A 14 63.01 2.38 11.69
CA LEU A 14 61.99 3.43 11.77
C LEU A 14 61.61 4.05 10.41
N HIS A 15 62.36 3.75 9.34
CA HIS A 15 61.95 4.11 7.97
C HIS A 15 61.04 3.06 7.31
N ASN A 16 60.75 1.93 7.97
CA ASN A 16 59.92 0.86 7.41
C ASN A 16 58.52 0.71 8.05
N VAL A 17 58.14 1.55 9.01
CA VAL A 17 56.82 1.44 9.70
C VAL A 17 55.82 2.53 9.27
N ALA A 18 56.15 3.32 8.24
CA ALA A 18 55.17 4.15 7.53
C ALA A 18 54.40 3.36 6.44
N LEU A 19 54.57 2.04 6.34
CA LEU A 19 53.96 1.18 5.33
C LEU A 19 53.30 -0.06 5.97
N ALA A 20 52.24 0.12 6.77
CA ALA A 20 51.36 -1.00 7.15
C ALA A 20 50.00 -0.50 7.71
N GLN A 21 49.31 0.38 7.00
CA GLN A 21 47.90 0.69 7.27
C GLN A 21 47.06 0.44 6.01
N ASN A 22 46.79 -0.84 5.76
CA ASN A 22 45.61 -1.32 5.06
C ASN A 22 45.76 -2.83 4.97
N THR A 23 44.99 -3.59 5.74
CA THR A 23 44.83 -5.01 5.41
C THR A 23 43.40 -5.46 5.70
N ASP A 24 42.46 -4.94 4.91
CA ASP A 24 41.56 -5.92 4.28
C ASP A 24 42.49 -6.93 3.57
N GLN A 25 42.73 -8.07 4.20
CA GLN A 25 43.64 -9.12 3.72
C GLN A 25 43.09 -9.81 2.48
N ARG A 26 41.82 -9.56 2.14
CA ARG A 26 41.20 -10.07 0.92
C ARG A 26 41.85 -9.39 -0.27
N THR A 27 42.21 -10.21 -1.25
CA THR A 27 42.66 -9.68 -2.54
C THR A 27 41.56 -8.84 -3.16
N VAL A 28 41.92 -7.88 -4.02
CA VAL A 28 40.96 -7.08 -4.79
C VAL A 28 39.93 -7.98 -5.49
N THR A 29 40.35 -9.13 -6.02
CA THR A 29 39.48 -10.13 -6.65
C THR A 29 38.45 -10.72 -5.68
N THR A 30 38.86 -11.03 -4.45
CA THR A 30 37.97 -11.54 -3.41
C THR A 30 36.94 -10.48 -3.00
N ARG A 31 37.37 -9.21 -2.84
CA ARG A 31 36.46 -8.10 -2.51
C ARG A 31 35.42 -7.85 -3.60
N ILE A 32 35.81 -8.00 -4.87
CA ILE A 32 34.90 -7.90 -6.01
C ILE A 32 33.88 -9.04 -6.02
N ALA A 33 34.32 -10.29 -5.77
CA ALA A 33 33.42 -11.44 -5.74
C ALA A 33 32.37 -11.32 -4.62
N ASP A 34 32.80 -10.91 -3.42
CA ASP A 34 31.92 -10.70 -2.26
C ASP A 34 30.89 -9.59 -2.53
N LEU A 35 31.32 -8.52 -3.20
CA LEU A 35 30.45 -7.42 -3.60
C LEU A 35 29.39 -7.87 -4.62
N LEU A 36 29.80 -8.61 -5.67
CA LEU A 36 28.88 -9.07 -6.71
C LEU A 36 27.84 -10.07 -6.17
N ALA A 37 28.20 -10.89 -5.18
CA ALA A 37 27.28 -11.82 -4.52
C ALA A 37 26.16 -11.13 -3.72
N GLN A 38 26.33 -9.84 -3.39
CA GLN A 38 25.36 -9.04 -2.65
C GLN A 38 24.46 -8.18 -3.56
N LEU A 39 24.50 -8.41 -4.86
CA LEU A 39 23.71 -7.69 -5.86
C LEU A 39 22.69 -8.65 -6.54
N PRO A 40 21.47 -8.17 -6.87
CA PRO A 40 20.93 -6.85 -6.58
C PRO A 40 20.61 -6.66 -5.09
N SER A 41 20.72 -5.42 -4.61
CA SER A 41 20.51 -5.10 -3.18
C SER A 41 19.03 -5.25 -2.78
N GLY A 42 18.77 -5.92 -1.65
CA GLY A 42 17.40 -6.16 -1.15
C GLY A 42 16.72 -4.94 -0.52
N ASP A 43 17.48 -3.93 -0.13
CA ASP A 43 16.97 -2.66 0.41
C ASP A 43 17.94 -1.48 0.19
N ALA A 44 17.50 -0.28 0.53
CA ALA A 44 18.26 0.96 0.34
C ALA A 44 19.52 1.05 1.23
N LYS A 45 19.56 0.37 2.39
CA LYS A 45 20.72 0.37 3.29
C LYS A 45 21.83 -0.49 2.71
N GLN A 46 21.48 -1.68 2.22
CA GLN A 46 22.40 -2.58 1.52
C GLN A 46 22.91 -1.94 0.23
N LEU A 47 22.05 -1.25 -0.52
CA LEU A 47 22.48 -0.51 -1.71
C LEU A 47 23.56 0.51 -1.36
N LYS A 48 23.33 1.34 -0.33
CA LYS A 48 24.31 2.33 0.13
C LYS A 48 25.64 1.70 0.57
N SER A 49 25.60 0.57 1.29
CA SER A 49 26.79 -0.17 1.71
C SER A 49 27.58 -0.69 0.50
N ASN A 50 26.91 -1.35 -0.43
CA ASN A 50 27.54 -1.90 -1.64
C ASN A 50 28.24 -0.79 -2.46
N MET A 51 27.64 0.40 -2.54
CA MET A 51 28.26 1.53 -3.24
C MET A 51 29.48 2.08 -2.50
N GLN A 52 29.46 2.09 -1.16
CA GLN A 52 30.64 2.45 -0.36
C GLN A 52 31.77 1.44 -0.51
N ASP A 53 31.44 0.14 -0.63
CA ASP A 53 32.41 -0.91 -0.89
C ASP A 53 33.06 -0.77 -2.27
N ILE A 54 32.28 -0.42 -3.30
CA ILE A 54 32.81 -0.06 -4.63
C ILE A 54 33.77 1.13 -4.51
N SER A 55 33.39 2.18 -3.78
CA SER A 55 34.26 3.33 -3.54
C SER A 55 35.57 2.93 -2.85
N ALA A 56 35.53 1.97 -1.93
CA ALA A 56 36.69 1.50 -1.18
C ALA A 56 37.60 0.57 -1.99
N LEU A 57 37.18 0.08 -3.16
CA LEU A 57 38.07 -0.65 -4.08
C LEU A 57 39.18 0.26 -4.64
N GLY A 58 38.97 1.58 -4.63
CA GLY A 58 39.86 2.53 -5.29
C GLY A 58 39.82 2.38 -6.81
N VAL A 59 40.50 3.29 -7.52
CA VAL A 59 40.48 3.34 -8.99
C VAL A 59 40.87 1.99 -9.60
N ASP A 60 41.98 1.40 -9.16
CA ASP A 60 42.50 0.17 -9.78
C ASP A 60 41.68 -1.08 -9.41
N GLY A 61 41.06 -1.10 -8.23
CA GLY A 61 40.13 -2.17 -7.85
C GLY A 61 38.82 -2.09 -8.62
N PHE A 62 38.31 -0.89 -8.86
CA PHE A 62 37.11 -0.70 -9.68
C PHE A 62 37.38 -1.01 -11.16
N VAL A 63 38.57 -0.65 -11.68
CA VAL A 63 39.04 -1.11 -13.00
C VAL A 63 39.07 -2.64 -13.09
N THR A 64 39.53 -3.32 -12.03
CA THR A 64 39.57 -4.78 -11.98
C THR A 64 38.16 -5.39 -12.00
N LEU A 65 37.20 -4.78 -11.30
CA LEU A 65 35.78 -5.17 -11.34
C LEU A 65 35.21 -5.05 -12.75
N ILE A 66 35.41 -3.90 -13.39
CA ILE A 66 34.91 -3.63 -14.75
C ILE A 66 35.56 -4.56 -15.77
N SER A 67 36.85 -4.89 -15.58
CA SER A 67 37.57 -5.83 -16.44
C SER A 67 37.02 -7.26 -16.38
N GLY A 68 36.18 -7.57 -15.39
CA GLY A 68 35.45 -8.84 -15.28
C GLY A 68 34.28 -8.98 -16.27
N LEU A 69 33.91 -7.93 -17.01
CA LEU A 69 32.88 -8.01 -18.04
C LEU A 69 33.29 -8.97 -19.16
N GLY A 70 32.51 -10.02 -19.36
CA GLY A 70 32.71 -11.03 -20.40
C GLY A 70 32.13 -10.62 -21.74
N LYS A 71 32.42 -11.41 -22.79
CA LYS A 71 31.79 -11.24 -24.12
C LYS A 71 30.32 -11.64 -24.09
N GLN A 72 29.49 -10.94 -24.87
CA GLN A 72 28.05 -11.17 -24.95
C GLN A 72 27.72 -12.65 -25.25
N GLY A 73 26.72 -13.20 -24.55
CA GLY A 73 26.26 -14.58 -24.73
C GLY A 73 27.09 -15.66 -24.03
N THR A 74 28.20 -15.31 -23.39
CA THR A 74 29.12 -16.28 -22.74
C THR A 74 29.37 -16.00 -21.25
N GLY A 75 28.81 -14.92 -20.68
CA GLY A 75 28.97 -14.55 -19.26
C GLY A 75 27.74 -13.82 -18.69
N ASN A 76 27.58 -13.90 -17.36
CA ASN A 76 26.53 -13.19 -16.62
C ASN A 76 27.00 -11.77 -16.25
N ASN A 77 27.02 -10.85 -17.22
CA ASN A 77 27.48 -9.47 -17.03
C ASN A 77 26.55 -8.65 -16.10
N ASN A 78 25.32 -9.12 -15.88
CA ASN A 78 24.25 -8.39 -15.18
C ASN A 78 24.68 -7.85 -13.81
N LEU A 79 25.44 -8.61 -13.02
CA LEU A 79 25.85 -8.19 -11.67
C LEU A 79 26.90 -7.08 -11.71
N ILE A 80 27.83 -7.14 -12.67
CA ILE A 80 28.85 -6.11 -12.86
C ILE A 80 28.21 -4.84 -13.42
N GLU A 81 27.30 -4.97 -14.39
CA GLU A 81 26.55 -3.85 -14.94
C GLU A 81 25.67 -3.18 -13.88
N TYR A 82 25.05 -3.97 -12.99
CA TYR A 82 24.29 -3.48 -11.84
C TYR A 82 25.20 -2.74 -10.83
N ALA A 83 26.38 -3.29 -10.52
CA ALA A 83 27.36 -2.65 -9.64
C ALA A 83 27.82 -1.29 -10.20
N VAL A 84 28.21 -1.27 -11.47
CA VAL A 84 28.71 -0.08 -12.16
C VAL A 84 27.64 1.00 -12.28
N SER A 85 26.44 0.63 -12.74
CA SER A 85 25.33 1.59 -12.90
C SER A 85 24.83 2.11 -11.56
N GLY A 86 24.71 1.22 -10.57
CA GLY A 86 24.35 1.59 -9.20
C GLY A 86 25.36 2.57 -8.59
N PHE A 87 26.66 2.36 -8.85
CA PHE A 87 27.69 3.23 -8.31
C PHE A 87 27.69 4.59 -8.99
N SER A 88 27.57 4.64 -10.33
CA SER A 88 27.40 5.89 -11.08
C SER A 88 26.23 6.73 -10.55
N GLY A 89 25.06 6.11 -10.31
CA GLY A 89 23.90 6.80 -9.77
C GLY A 89 24.03 7.21 -8.30
N TYR A 90 24.80 6.45 -7.51
CA TYR A 90 25.09 6.81 -6.12
C TYR A 90 26.03 8.02 -6.02
N VAL A 91 27.13 8.01 -6.78
CA VAL A 91 28.12 9.09 -6.75
C VAL A 91 27.67 10.32 -7.54
N SER A 92 26.61 10.24 -8.34
CA SER A 92 26.03 11.41 -9.00
C SER A 92 25.36 12.39 -8.03
N GLN A 93 25.08 11.98 -6.78
CA GLN A 93 24.47 12.82 -5.75
C GLN A 93 25.39 13.97 -5.26
N PRO A 94 24.84 15.06 -4.70
CA PRO A 94 25.65 16.13 -4.09
C PRO A 94 26.51 15.61 -2.92
N GLY A 95 27.77 16.08 -2.80
CA GLY A 95 28.67 15.73 -1.69
C GLY A 95 29.53 14.47 -1.90
N GLN A 96 29.58 13.93 -3.13
CA GLN A 96 30.35 12.73 -3.52
C GLN A 96 31.39 13.03 -4.61
N GLU A 97 31.90 14.26 -4.67
CA GLU A 97 32.75 14.76 -5.77
C GLU A 97 34.04 13.96 -5.93
N SER A 98 34.65 13.50 -4.83
CA SER A 98 35.86 12.69 -4.85
C SER A 98 35.61 11.29 -5.42
N GLN A 99 34.49 10.67 -5.05
CA GLN A 99 34.07 9.34 -5.50
C GLN A 99 33.61 9.38 -6.96
N ARG A 100 32.94 10.45 -7.37
CA ARG A 100 32.57 10.73 -8.76
C ARG A 100 33.81 10.82 -9.65
N LYS A 101 34.84 11.56 -9.21
CA LYS A 101 36.13 11.64 -9.89
C LYS A 101 36.83 10.27 -9.96
N MET A 102 36.85 9.53 -8.86
CA MET A 102 37.42 8.18 -8.81
C MET A 102 36.69 7.21 -9.76
N ALA A 103 35.36 7.29 -9.89
CA ALA A 103 34.60 6.51 -10.86
C ALA A 103 34.99 6.88 -12.31
N ALA A 104 35.04 8.17 -12.65
CA ALA A 104 35.44 8.64 -13.97
C ALA A 104 36.87 8.20 -14.35
N ASP A 105 37.83 8.33 -13.43
CA ASP A 105 39.22 7.88 -13.61
C ASP A 105 39.29 6.36 -13.84
N ALA A 106 38.50 5.58 -13.10
CA ALA A 106 38.43 4.13 -13.25
C ALA A 106 37.81 3.73 -14.59
N TYR A 107 36.73 4.38 -15.02
CA TYR A 107 36.10 4.13 -16.31
C TYR A 107 37.09 4.40 -17.45
N CYS A 108 37.85 5.50 -17.40
CA CYS A 108 38.87 5.79 -18.42
C CYS A 108 39.97 4.75 -18.50
N LYS A 109 40.50 4.31 -17.35
CA LYS A 109 41.50 3.24 -17.30
C LYS A 109 40.94 1.88 -17.75
N ALA A 110 39.68 1.58 -17.44
CA ALA A 110 39.04 0.32 -17.81
C ALA A 110 38.74 0.23 -19.31
N LEU A 111 38.34 1.33 -19.95
CA LEU A 111 38.08 1.38 -21.38
C LEU A 111 39.31 0.98 -22.22
N ALA A 112 40.51 1.30 -21.77
CA ALA A 112 41.76 0.86 -22.43
C ALA A 112 41.99 -0.67 -22.36
N LYS A 113 41.39 -1.35 -21.38
CA LYS A 113 41.56 -2.80 -21.14
C LYS A 113 40.44 -3.65 -21.76
N LEU A 114 39.26 -3.08 -21.99
CA LEU A 114 38.13 -3.80 -22.56
C LEU A 114 38.34 -4.04 -24.07
N GLY A 115 38.27 -5.31 -24.49
CA GLY A 115 38.35 -5.68 -25.91
C GLY A 115 37.00 -5.62 -26.63
N ASP A 116 35.91 -5.84 -25.89
CA ASP A 116 34.55 -5.90 -26.42
C ASP A 116 33.94 -4.50 -26.56
N LYS A 117 33.37 -4.19 -27.73
CA LYS A 117 32.81 -2.87 -28.03
C LYS A 117 31.52 -2.60 -27.27
N GLN A 118 30.70 -3.60 -26.98
CA GLN A 118 29.47 -3.39 -26.22
C GLN A 118 29.77 -3.09 -24.76
N ASN A 119 30.73 -3.79 -24.15
CA ASN A 119 31.20 -3.47 -22.80
C ASN A 119 31.81 -2.06 -22.74
N LYS A 120 32.58 -1.66 -23.76
CA LYS A 120 33.06 -0.27 -23.89
C LYS A 120 31.91 0.73 -23.98
N SER A 121 30.91 0.46 -24.81
CA SER A 121 29.72 1.31 -24.92
C SER A 121 29.00 1.47 -23.57
N PHE A 122 28.82 0.38 -22.82
CA PHE A 122 28.20 0.40 -21.49
C PHE A 122 29.00 1.25 -20.49
N ILE A 123 30.33 1.14 -20.47
CA ILE A 123 31.18 1.95 -19.58
C ILE A 123 31.20 3.41 -20.02
N ILE A 124 31.24 3.68 -21.33
CA ILE A 124 31.16 5.05 -21.84
C ILE A 124 29.85 5.72 -21.40
N SER A 125 28.70 5.04 -21.46
CA SER A 125 27.42 5.65 -21.05
C SER A 125 27.37 6.04 -19.56
N GLN A 126 28.25 5.49 -18.72
CA GLN A 126 28.31 5.86 -17.30
C GLN A 126 28.82 7.30 -17.08
N PHE A 127 29.59 7.84 -18.02
CA PHE A 127 30.07 9.23 -17.96
C PHE A 127 28.92 10.24 -18.07
N GLU A 128 27.74 9.87 -18.54
CA GLU A 128 26.55 10.73 -18.49
C GLU A 128 26.13 11.08 -17.03
N LEU A 129 26.53 10.27 -16.05
CA LEU A 129 26.22 10.52 -14.63
C LEU A 129 27.38 11.12 -13.84
N VAL A 130 28.62 10.79 -14.22
CA VAL A 130 29.82 11.08 -13.41
C VAL A 130 30.90 11.89 -14.12
N GLY A 131 30.79 12.08 -15.44
CA GLY A 131 31.84 12.70 -16.24
C GLY A 131 32.03 14.19 -15.95
N ASP A 132 33.26 14.65 -16.15
CA ASP A 132 33.70 16.05 -16.02
C ASP A 132 34.76 16.40 -17.08
N ASP A 133 35.38 17.57 -16.99
CA ASP A 133 36.43 18.01 -17.91
C ASP A 133 37.65 17.08 -17.99
N ALA A 134 38.00 16.39 -16.90
CA ALA A 134 39.10 15.44 -16.91
C ALA A 134 38.79 14.20 -17.77
N SER A 135 37.51 13.89 -17.96
CA SER A 135 37.03 12.77 -18.76
C SER A 135 37.07 13.04 -20.27
N VAL A 136 37.14 14.30 -20.69
CA VAL A 136 36.99 14.72 -22.11
C VAL A 136 38.06 14.08 -23.00
N ALA A 137 39.33 14.09 -22.60
CA ALA A 137 40.42 13.56 -23.42
C ALA A 137 40.25 12.05 -23.69
N CYS A 138 39.78 11.33 -22.68
CA CYS A 138 39.52 9.89 -22.72
C CYS A 138 38.31 9.55 -23.60
N LEU A 139 37.20 10.29 -23.48
CA LEU A 139 36.02 10.13 -24.33
C LEU A 139 36.30 10.49 -25.79
N SER A 140 37.12 11.52 -26.02
CA SER A 140 37.50 11.99 -27.37
C SER A 140 38.19 10.92 -28.20
N ALA A 141 38.90 9.99 -27.56
CA ALA A 141 39.56 8.88 -28.25
C ALA A 141 38.59 7.94 -28.98
N TYR A 142 37.31 7.92 -28.60
CA TYR A 142 36.29 7.03 -29.15
C TYR A 142 35.38 7.71 -30.18
N LEU A 143 35.49 9.02 -30.38
CA LEU A 143 34.65 9.78 -31.32
C LEU A 143 34.85 9.40 -32.79
N LYS A 144 35.95 8.70 -33.13
CA LYS A 144 36.21 8.21 -34.50
C LYS A 144 35.85 6.75 -34.70
N ASP A 145 35.41 6.03 -33.66
CA ASP A 145 34.97 4.64 -33.78
C ASP A 145 33.47 4.60 -34.12
N ALA A 146 33.12 3.92 -35.21
CA ALA A 146 31.74 3.86 -35.70
C ALA A 146 30.72 3.30 -34.69
N ASP A 147 31.14 2.46 -33.75
CA ASP A 147 30.27 1.80 -32.78
C ASP A 147 30.28 2.50 -31.39
N LEU A 148 31.27 3.36 -31.13
CA LEU A 148 31.49 3.99 -29.81
C LEU A 148 31.37 5.50 -29.83
N ALA A 149 31.36 6.12 -31.01
CA ALA A 149 31.19 7.56 -31.16
C ALA A 149 29.87 8.05 -30.55
N ASP A 150 28.81 7.24 -30.64
CA ASP A 150 27.49 7.56 -30.10
C ASP A 150 27.44 7.70 -28.56
N PRO A 151 27.76 6.67 -27.77
CA PRO A 151 27.81 6.81 -26.31
C PRO A 151 28.84 7.85 -25.86
N ALA A 152 29.96 8.02 -26.59
CA ALA A 152 30.97 9.02 -26.25
C ALA A 152 30.46 10.44 -26.46
N SER A 153 29.73 10.66 -27.56
CA SER A 153 29.15 11.97 -27.88
C SER A 153 28.06 12.35 -26.88
N ARG A 154 27.17 11.43 -26.50
CA ARG A 154 26.17 11.69 -25.44
C ARG A 154 26.80 12.06 -24.10
N SER A 155 27.87 11.36 -23.74
CA SER A 155 28.61 11.65 -22.51
C SER A 155 29.22 13.06 -22.52
N LEU A 156 29.82 13.48 -23.64
CA LEU A 156 30.34 14.83 -23.80
C LEU A 156 29.23 15.91 -23.81
N VAL A 157 28.07 15.61 -24.39
CA VAL A 157 26.88 16.48 -24.32
C VAL A 157 26.44 16.70 -22.89
N LYS A 158 26.52 15.66 -22.05
CA LYS A 158 26.11 15.74 -20.66
C LYS A 158 27.11 16.51 -19.78
N ILE A 159 28.41 16.43 -20.11
CA ILE A 159 29.47 17.25 -19.51
C ILE A 159 29.30 18.73 -19.91
N ASN A 160 29.02 19.01 -21.18
CA ASN A 160 28.64 20.31 -21.76
C ASN A 160 29.58 21.51 -21.46
N THR A 161 30.85 21.28 -21.15
CA THR A 161 31.84 22.33 -20.92
C THR A 161 32.46 22.84 -22.23
N ALA A 162 33.22 23.94 -22.17
CA ALA A 162 33.95 24.44 -23.33
C ALA A 162 34.93 23.41 -23.91
N ALA A 163 35.59 22.61 -23.06
CA ALA A 163 36.49 21.54 -23.49
C ALA A 163 35.74 20.41 -24.20
N ALA A 164 34.59 19.98 -23.66
CA ALA A 164 33.75 18.95 -24.28
C ALA A 164 33.20 19.40 -25.65
N LYS A 165 32.75 20.65 -25.75
CA LYS A 165 32.30 21.27 -27.01
C LYS A 165 33.42 21.34 -28.03
N ALA A 166 34.61 21.81 -27.64
CA ALA A 166 35.78 21.88 -28.50
C ALA A 166 36.20 20.48 -29.00
N ALA A 167 36.11 19.45 -28.15
CA ALA A 167 36.40 18.07 -28.53
C ALA A 167 35.44 17.52 -29.58
N LEU A 168 34.12 17.74 -29.41
CA LEU A 168 33.11 17.36 -30.40
C LEU A 168 33.32 18.10 -31.74
N ILE A 169 33.63 19.41 -31.70
CA ILE A 169 33.91 20.20 -32.90
C ILE A 169 35.17 19.70 -33.61
N ALA A 170 36.25 19.43 -32.87
CA ALA A 170 37.48 18.92 -33.44
C ALA A 170 37.30 17.53 -34.10
N ALA A 171 36.34 16.73 -33.63
CA ALA A 171 36.04 15.41 -34.18
C ALA A 171 35.22 15.45 -35.50
N LEU A 172 34.66 16.60 -35.89
CA LEU A 172 33.86 16.76 -37.13
C LEU A 172 34.66 16.65 -38.45
N SER A 173 35.96 16.35 -38.40
CA SER A 173 36.84 16.26 -39.59
C SER A 173 36.39 15.24 -40.65
N SER A 174 36.83 15.41 -41.91
CA SER A 174 36.54 14.50 -43.04
C SER A 174 37.14 13.09 -42.90
N SER A 175 38.03 12.86 -41.93
CA SER A 175 38.61 11.54 -41.63
C SER A 175 37.73 10.66 -40.74
N THR A 176 36.60 11.18 -40.26
CA THR A 176 35.69 10.48 -39.35
C THR A 176 34.68 9.62 -40.13
N PRO A 177 34.45 8.34 -39.77
CA PRO A 177 33.45 7.48 -40.43
C PRO A 177 32.06 8.13 -40.47
N GLY A 178 31.30 7.90 -41.55
CA GLY A 178 30.04 8.61 -41.79
C GLY A 178 28.99 8.47 -40.68
N THR A 179 28.89 7.30 -40.05
CA THR A 179 27.96 7.07 -38.91
C THR A 179 28.41 7.84 -37.65
N ALA A 180 29.71 7.77 -37.32
CA ALA A 180 30.28 8.52 -36.20
C ALA A 180 30.16 10.04 -36.39
N GLN A 181 30.40 10.52 -37.62
CA GLN A 181 30.24 11.93 -37.96
C GLN A 181 28.80 12.41 -37.75
N ASN A 182 27.80 11.61 -38.16
CA ASN A 182 26.39 11.95 -37.97
C ASN A 182 26.05 12.09 -36.48
N THR A 183 26.55 11.19 -35.63
CA THR A 183 26.28 11.27 -34.19
C THR A 183 26.95 12.47 -33.52
N ILE A 184 28.17 12.81 -33.93
CA ILE A 184 28.84 14.02 -33.43
C ILE A 184 28.06 15.28 -33.82
N ILE A 185 27.57 15.34 -35.06
CA ILE A 185 26.73 16.45 -35.54
C ILE A 185 25.49 16.56 -34.65
N GLU A 186 24.74 15.48 -34.46
CA GLU A 186 23.54 15.45 -33.61
C GLU A 186 23.85 15.89 -32.18
N ALA A 187 24.91 15.35 -31.59
CA ALA A 187 25.37 15.70 -30.25
C ALA A 187 25.66 17.20 -30.10
N LEU A 188 26.33 17.82 -31.07
CA LEU A 188 26.60 19.26 -31.04
C LEU A 188 25.31 20.09 -30.96
N GLY A 189 24.23 19.65 -31.62
CA GLY A 189 22.91 20.26 -31.51
C GLY A 189 22.42 20.35 -30.06
N HIS A 190 22.69 19.32 -29.25
CA HIS A 190 22.30 19.28 -27.85
C HIS A 190 23.18 20.13 -26.91
N THR A 191 24.37 20.58 -27.36
CA THR A 191 25.30 21.37 -26.52
C THR A 191 25.06 22.88 -26.54
N GLY A 192 24.42 23.40 -27.59
CA GLY A 192 24.32 24.84 -27.86
C GLY A 192 25.64 25.52 -28.27
N ALA A 193 26.65 24.76 -28.72
CA ALA A 193 27.93 25.27 -29.23
C ALA A 193 27.78 25.98 -30.59
N LYS A 194 27.41 27.27 -30.59
CA LYS A 194 27.16 28.05 -31.81
C LYS A 194 28.37 28.09 -32.76
N GLU A 195 29.58 28.04 -32.21
CA GLU A 195 30.84 27.95 -32.95
C GLU A 195 30.92 26.73 -33.89
N ALA A 196 30.10 25.69 -33.68
CA ALA A 196 30.01 24.53 -34.56
C ALA A 196 29.20 24.78 -35.85
N ALA A 197 28.37 25.84 -35.89
CA ALA A 197 27.43 26.09 -36.99
C ALA A 197 28.12 26.18 -38.35
N ALA A 198 29.26 26.89 -38.43
CA ALA A 198 30.02 27.05 -39.67
C ALA A 198 30.52 25.69 -40.23
N ALA A 199 31.02 24.82 -39.35
CA ALA A 199 31.52 23.49 -39.74
C ALA A 199 30.38 22.58 -40.22
N ILE A 200 29.22 22.63 -39.57
CA ILE A 200 28.03 21.85 -39.96
C ILE A 200 27.47 22.34 -41.30
N ILE A 201 27.40 23.67 -41.51
CA ILE A 201 26.98 24.28 -42.79
C ILE A 201 27.91 23.85 -43.93
N GLN A 202 29.22 23.89 -43.71
CA GLN A 202 30.20 23.42 -44.71
C GLN A 202 29.98 21.93 -45.03
N GLY A 203 29.65 21.12 -44.02
CA GLY A 203 29.32 19.70 -44.18
C GLY A 203 28.06 19.43 -45.01
N ILE A 204 27.03 20.28 -44.89
CA ILE A 204 25.82 20.21 -45.73
C ILE A 204 26.16 20.56 -47.19
N ASN A 205 26.93 21.62 -47.41
CA ASN A 205 27.31 22.07 -48.76
C ASN A 205 28.19 21.06 -49.50
N ALA A 206 28.95 20.24 -48.77
CA ALA A 206 29.78 19.17 -49.32
C ALA A 206 28.97 17.92 -49.74
N GLY A 207 27.66 17.86 -49.46
CA GLY A 207 26.79 16.72 -49.78
C GLY A 207 26.90 15.56 -48.77
N GLY A 208 25.95 14.62 -48.83
CA GLY A 208 25.88 13.49 -47.90
C GLY A 208 24.62 12.64 -48.05
N SER A 209 24.45 11.66 -47.15
CA SER A 209 23.22 10.87 -47.05
C SER A 209 22.07 11.68 -46.45
N THR A 210 20.82 11.27 -46.70
CA THR A 210 19.62 11.89 -46.10
C THR A 210 19.71 11.96 -44.57
N GLU A 211 20.29 10.94 -43.94
CA GLU A 211 20.49 10.91 -42.48
C GLU A 211 21.48 12.00 -42.03
N LYS A 212 22.57 12.21 -42.77
CA LYS A 212 23.52 13.29 -42.49
C LYS A 212 22.87 14.67 -42.61
N SER A 213 22.05 14.86 -43.64
CA SER A 213 21.26 16.10 -43.80
C SER A 213 20.31 16.30 -42.62
N LYS A 214 19.58 15.26 -42.22
CA LYS A 214 18.64 15.29 -41.09
C LYS A 214 19.29 15.75 -39.78
N VAL A 215 20.36 15.08 -39.37
CA VAL A 215 21.05 15.43 -38.12
C VAL A 215 21.72 16.81 -38.20
N SER A 216 22.21 17.21 -39.37
CA SER A 216 22.81 18.54 -39.57
C SER A 216 21.78 19.66 -39.44
N LEU A 217 20.60 19.50 -40.05
CA LEU A 217 19.51 20.47 -39.94
C LEU A 217 18.97 20.54 -38.52
N PHE A 218 18.77 19.38 -37.87
CA PHE A 218 18.43 19.29 -36.45
C PHE A 218 19.40 20.09 -35.58
N SER A 219 20.70 19.88 -35.77
CA SER A 219 21.73 20.53 -34.94
C SER A 219 21.79 22.03 -35.18
N LEU A 220 21.77 22.47 -36.43
CA LEU A 220 21.72 23.90 -36.75
C LEU A 220 20.51 24.59 -36.12
N ALA A 221 19.33 23.96 -36.19
CA ALA A 221 18.13 24.48 -35.55
C ALA A 221 18.26 24.60 -34.02
N HIS A 222 18.89 23.61 -33.38
CA HIS A 222 19.11 23.63 -31.93
C HIS A 222 20.18 24.61 -31.48
N LEU A 223 21.25 24.79 -32.26
CA LEU A 223 22.30 25.78 -31.97
C LEU A 223 21.75 27.21 -32.01
N GLY A 224 20.79 27.49 -32.90
CA GLY A 224 20.15 28.81 -32.98
C GLY A 224 21.13 29.93 -33.36
N ASP A 225 22.13 29.60 -34.19
CA ASP A 225 23.04 30.59 -34.75
C ASP A 225 22.42 31.25 -36.00
N PRO A 226 22.41 32.58 -36.12
CA PRO A 226 21.80 33.27 -37.26
C PRO A 226 22.34 32.84 -38.64
N SER A 227 23.60 32.39 -38.71
CA SER A 227 24.21 31.91 -39.97
C SER A 227 23.52 30.68 -40.55
N ALA A 228 22.75 29.94 -39.74
CA ALA A 228 22.01 28.75 -40.17
C ALA A 228 20.73 29.05 -40.96
N GLU A 229 20.19 30.28 -40.87
CA GLU A 229 18.86 30.60 -41.38
C GLU A 229 18.72 30.32 -42.88
N ALA A 230 19.65 30.82 -43.69
CA ALA A 230 19.61 30.65 -45.14
C ALA A 230 19.68 29.17 -45.56
N VAL A 231 20.44 28.35 -44.82
CA VAL A 231 20.60 26.91 -45.09
C VAL A 231 19.33 26.15 -44.71
N LEU A 232 18.75 26.43 -43.54
CA LEU A 232 17.51 25.82 -43.07
C LEU A 232 16.32 26.22 -43.97
N ALA A 233 16.24 27.50 -44.36
CA ALA A 233 15.23 28.01 -45.27
C ALA A 233 15.30 27.31 -46.63
N LYS A 234 16.51 27.18 -47.20
CA LYS A 234 16.71 26.52 -48.50
C LYS A 234 16.39 25.03 -48.43
N ALA A 235 16.72 24.35 -47.34
CA ALA A 235 16.37 22.96 -47.12
C ALA A 235 14.85 22.76 -47.02
N ALA A 236 14.15 23.62 -46.27
CA ALA A 236 12.70 23.58 -46.15
C ALA A 236 11.99 23.86 -47.49
N GLU A 237 12.50 24.81 -48.28
CA GLU A 237 12.01 25.09 -49.65
C GLU A 237 12.21 23.87 -50.56
N THR A 238 13.39 23.23 -50.51
CA THR A 238 13.71 22.05 -51.33
C THR A 238 12.83 20.85 -50.97
N ALA A 239 12.50 20.70 -49.69
CA ALA A 239 11.53 19.71 -49.20
C ALA A 239 10.07 20.05 -49.56
N GLY A 240 9.82 21.16 -50.27
CA GLY A 240 8.49 21.66 -50.58
C GLY A 240 7.67 22.01 -49.33
N TYR A 241 8.34 22.30 -48.21
CA TYR A 241 7.74 22.52 -46.89
C TYR A 241 6.86 21.36 -46.39
N LYS A 242 7.19 20.12 -46.73
CA LYS A 242 6.50 18.92 -46.24
C LYS A 242 7.36 18.19 -45.20
N TYR A 243 6.73 17.46 -44.29
CA TYR A 243 7.45 16.53 -43.43
C TYR A 243 7.97 15.37 -44.30
N GLU A 244 9.29 15.24 -44.37
CA GLU A 244 9.99 14.21 -45.14
C GLU A 244 11.21 13.71 -44.36
N GLN A 245 11.94 12.72 -44.89
CA GLN A 245 12.98 11.99 -44.16
C GLN A 245 14.10 12.87 -43.59
N SER A 246 14.43 14.00 -44.21
CA SER A 246 15.43 14.96 -43.71
C SER A 246 14.89 15.90 -42.63
N ASN A 247 13.57 15.90 -42.38
CA ASN A 247 12.90 16.76 -41.40
C ASN A 247 13.19 18.26 -41.58
N ALA A 248 13.47 18.71 -42.82
CA ALA A 248 13.93 20.08 -43.06
C ALA A 248 12.96 21.16 -42.58
N VAL A 249 11.65 20.97 -42.85
CA VAL A 249 10.62 21.93 -42.40
C VAL A 249 10.49 21.98 -40.87
N ALA A 250 10.65 20.82 -40.20
CA ALA A 250 10.59 20.74 -38.74
C ALA A 250 11.77 21.47 -38.10
N ALA A 251 12.97 21.28 -38.64
CA ALA A 251 14.18 21.98 -38.20
C ALA A 251 14.05 23.49 -38.39
N TYR A 252 13.52 23.96 -39.52
CA TYR A 252 13.34 25.39 -39.77
C TYR A 252 12.30 26.03 -38.85
N LEU A 253 11.18 25.34 -38.58
CA LEU A 253 10.18 25.77 -37.59
C LEU A 253 10.76 25.84 -36.17
N LEU A 254 11.56 24.84 -35.77
CA LEU A 254 12.21 24.84 -34.46
C LEU A 254 13.22 26.00 -34.34
N PHE A 255 13.97 26.27 -35.41
CA PHE A 255 14.89 27.41 -35.45
C PHE A 255 14.14 28.74 -35.27
N ALA A 256 13.02 28.92 -36.00
CA ALA A 256 12.17 30.10 -35.84
C ALA A 256 11.61 30.23 -34.41
N GLN A 257 11.16 29.12 -33.82
CA GLN A 257 10.66 29.10 -32.44
C GLN A 257 11.77 29.46 -31.43
N LYS A 258 12.99 28.93 -31.58
CA LYS A 258 14.12 29.31 -30.72
C LYS A 258 14.53 30.77 -30.90
N ALA A 259 14.42 31.30 -32.12
CA ALA A 259 14.68 32.70 -32.39
C ALA A 259 13.72 33.62 -31.64
N GLU A 260 12.49 33.21 -31.27
CA GLU A 260 11.55 34.05 -30.50
C GLU A 260 12.16 34.61 -29.21
N ALA A 261 13.05 33.87 -28.55
CA ALA A 261 13.68 34.30 -27.31
C ALA A 261 14.83 35.31 -27.50
N THR A 262 15.41 35.39 -28.71
CA THR A 262 16.66 36.13 -28.96
C THR A 262 16.55 37.16 -30.10
N ASP A 263 15.70 36.91 -31.09
CA ASP A 263 15.38 37.76 -32.24
C ASP A 263 13.94 37.49 -32.73
N LYS A 264 12.98 38.17 -32.10
CA LYS A 264 11.54 38.08 -32.45
C LYS A 264 11.27 38.52 -33.89
N ALA A 265 12.05 39.44 -34.44
CA ALA A 265 11.87 39.93 -35.80
C ALA A 265 12.24 38.84 -36.82
N LEU A 266 13.33 38.10 -36.56
CA LEU A 266 13.70 36.96 -37.36
C LEU A 266 12.65 35.83 -37.29
N ALA A 267 12.18 35.48 -36.08
CA ALA A 267 11.13 34.48 -35.90
C ALA A 267 9.85 34.84 -36.68
N ALA A 268 9.39 36.09 -36.56
CA ALA A 268 8.21 36.59 -37.26
C ALA A 268 8.41 36.63 -38.78
N LYS A 269 9.61 37.02 -39.25
CA LYS A 269 9.96 36.99 -40.68
C LYS A 269 9.85 35.58 -41.24
N ILE A 270 10.45 34.59 -40.57
CA ILE A 270 10.43 33.19 -40.99
C ILE A 270 8.99 32.66 -41.02
N ALA A 271 8.23 32.87 -39.95
CA ALA A 271 6.84 32.41 -39.88
C ALA A 271 5.94 33.07 -40.94
N THR A 272 6.14 34.35 -41.24
CA THR A 272 5.43 35.06 -42.32
C THR A 272 5.78 34.47 -43.69
N GLN A 273 7.06 34.19 -43.94
CA GLN A 273 7.51 33.56 -45.19
C GLN A 273 6.96 32.15 -45.36
N LEU A 274 6.90 31.36 -44.28
CA LEU A 274 6.29 30.03 -44.28
C LEU A 274 4.79 30.11 -44.62
N LEU A 275 4.02 31.01 -44.00
CA LEU A 275 2.60 31.18 -44.36
C LEU A 275 2.38 31.70 -45.79
N ALA A 276 3.32 32.49 -46.33
CA ALA A 276 3.23 32.98 -47.70
C ALA A 276 3.47 31.87 -48.74
N ASN A 277 4.34 30.91 -48.41
CA ASN A 277 4.77 29.85 -49.33
C ASN A 277 4.00 28.53 -49.14
N VAL A 278 3.36 28.32 -48.00
CA VAL A 278 2.61 27.10 -47.67
C VAL A 278 1.11 27.37 -47.71
N LYS A 279 0.46 26.94 -48.79
CA LYS A 279 -0.98 27.16 -49.04
C LYS A 279 -1.81 25.89 -49.23
N ASP A 280 -1.16 24.73 -49.30
CA ASP A 280 -1.83 23.43 -49.47
C ASP A 280 -2.41 22.94 -48.14
N ASP A 281 -3.61 22.35 -48.17
CA ASP A 281 -4.27 21.77 -47.01
C ASP A 281 -3.49 20.59 -46.41
N GLN A 282 -2.71 19.86 -47.22
CA GLN A 282 -1.83 18.78 -46.74
C GLN A 282 -0.66 19.30 -45.88
N GLN A 283 -0.48 20.62 -45.79
CA GLN A 283 0.60 21.26 -45.05
C GLN A 283 0.09 22.11 -43.88
N VAL A 284 -1.17 21.87 -43.46
CA VAL A 284 -1.83 22.63 -42.40
C VAL A 284 -1.04 22.66 -41.10
N ASP A 285 -0.33 21.59 -40.73
CA ASP A 285 0.52 21.53 -39.54
C ASP A 285 1.64 22.59 -39.55
N VAL A 286 2.28 22.78 -40.70
CA VAL A 286 3.34 23.79 -40.89
C VAL A 286 2.75 25.20 -40.77
N ARG A 287 1.54 25.39 -41.34
CA ARG A 287 0.81 26.65 -41.21
C ARG A 287 0.43 26.93 -39.76
N ILE A 288 -0.06 25.93 -39.02
CA ILE A 288 -0.42 26.04 -37.60
C ILE A 288 0.81 26.41 -36.76
N ALA A 289 1.95 25.77 -37.02
CA ALA A 289 3.20 26.07 -36.31
C ALA A 289 3.69 27.51 -36.58
N ALA A 290 3.64 27.95 -37.83
CA ALA A 290 3.95 29.35 -38.19
C ALA A 290 2.94 30.34 -37.59
N LEU A 291 1.65 29.99 -37.57
CA LEU A 291 0.60 30.79 -36.94
C LEU A 291 0.87 30.98 -35.44
N LYS A 292 1.32 29.94 -34.74
CA LYS A 292 1.69 30.01 -33.32
C LYS A 292 2.81 31.02 -33.05
N ILE A 293 3.85 31.03 -33.90
CA ILE A 293 4.97 31.98 -33.79
C ILE A 293 4.45 33.41 -33.99
N LEU A 294 3.62 33.65 -35.01
CA LEU A 294 3.06 34.97 -35.28
C LEU A 294 2.03 35.42 -34.24
N ALA A 295 1.31 34.49 -33.61
CA ALA A 295 0.37 34.79 -32.52
C ALA A 295 1.08 35.43 -31.31
N ALA A 296 2.38 35.15 -31.12
CA ALA A 296 3.22 35.75 -30.08
C ALA A 296 3.86 37.09 -30.49
N SER A 297 3.66 37.55 -31.73
CA SER A 297 4.17 38.84 -32.23
C SER A 297 3.27 40.01 -31.83
N ASP A 298 3.76 41.24 -32.00
CA ASP A 298 3.01 42.47 -31.69
C ASP A 298 1.67 42.58 -32.47
N ASN A 299 1.58 41.95 -33.65
CA ASN A 299 0.36 41.91 -34.47
C ASN A 299 -0.45 40.61 -34.31
N GLY A 300 -0.13 39.79 -33.31
CA GLY A 300 -0.65 38.43 -33.16
C GLY A 300 -2.17 38.32 -33.16
N GLN A 301 -2.88 39.27 -32.52
CA GLN A 301 -4.35 39.28 -32.52
C GLN A 301 -4.95 39.43 -33.92
N GLN A 302 -4.40 40.32 -34.74
CA GLN A 302 -4.88 40.53 -36.11
C GLN A 302 -4.59 39.30 -36.98
N VAL A 303 -3.45 38.64 -36.77
CA VAL A 303 -3.10 37.40 -37.47
C VAL A 303 -4.10 36.28 -37.13
N LEU A 304 -4.43 36.11 -35.86
CA LEU A 304 -5.42 35.11 -35.41
C LEU A 304 -6.82 35.40 -35.95
N LEU A 305 -7.25 36.67 -35.96
CA LEU A 305 -8.56 37.07 -36.51
C LEU A 305 -8.67 36.85 -38.02
N ASN A 306 -7.57 37.03 -38.75
CA ASN A 306 -7.52 36.75 -40.19
C ASN A 306 -7.55 35.25 -40.48
N ALA A 307 -6.90 34.43 -39.65
CA ALA A 307 -6.90 32.97 -39.79
C ALA A 307 -8.31 32.35 -39.69
N LEU A 308 -9.27 33.04 -39.08
CA LEU A 308 -10.67 32.60 -39.03
C LEU A 308 -11.40 32.69 -40.38
N ASP A 309 -10.89 33.47 -41.33
CA ASP A 309 -11.45 33.56 -42.70
C ASP A 309 -10.97 32.43 -43.62
N ASP A 310 -10.10 31.54 -43.13
CA ASP A 310 -9.58 30.42 -43.91
C ASP A 310 -10.68 29.42 -44.29
N ALA A 311 -10.43 28.51 -45.22
CA ALA A 311 -11.38 27.41 -45.50
C ALA A 311 -11.13 26.20 -44.59
N ASN A 312 -9.89 26.03 -44.12
CA ASN A 312 -9.45 24.85 -43.38
C ASN A 312 -9.89 24.90 -41.90
N PHE A 313 -10.62 23.88 -41.46
CA PHE A 313 -11.18 23.81 -40.10
C PHE A 313 -10.10 23.71 -39.02
N GLU A 314 -9.05 22.92 -39.24
CA GLU A 314 -7.97 22.72 -38.27
C GLU A 314 -7.17 24.01 -38.04
N TYR A 315 -6.95 24.77 -39.12
CA TYR A 315 -6.30 26.07 -39.05
C TYR A 315 -7.12 27.09 -38.24
N LYS A 316 -8.45 27.15 -38.44
CA LYS A 316 -9.35 27.98 -37.63
C LYS A 316 -9.35 27.58 -36.15
N ALA A 317 -9.43 26.28 -35.88
CA ALA A 317 -9.45 25.76 -34.52
C ALA A 317 -8.14 26.10 -33.78
N ALA A 318 -6.99 25.96 -34.45
CA ALA A 318 -5.70 26.37 -33.90
C ALA A 318 -5.65 27.89 -33.61
N ALA A 319 -6.18 28.73 -34.51
CA ALA A 319 -6.26 30.17 -34.28
C ALA A 319 -7.05 30.52 -33.00
N LEU A 320 -8.19 29.87 -32.78
CA LEU A 320 -9.01 30.05 -31.57
C LEU A 320 -8.31 29.53 -30.31
N ALA A 321 -7.61 28.41 -30.40
CA ALA A 321 -6.84 27.86 -29.29
C ALA A 321 -5.69 28.78 -28.88
N PHE A 322 -4.99 29.40 -29.83
CA PHE A 322 -3.95 30.41 -29.52
C PHE A 322 -4.53 31.73 -29.03
N ALA A 323 -5.76 32.06 -29.43
CA ALA A 323 -6.47 33.26 -28.99
C ALA A 323 -6.94 33.18 -27.54
N SER A 324 -7.38 32.00 -27.06
CA SER A 324 -7.99 31.85 -25.73
C SER A 324 -7.13 32.38 -24.58
N SER A 325 -5.80 32.23 -24.68
CA SER A 325 -4.83 32.72 -23.69
C SER A 325 -4.36 34.16 -23.91
N THR A 326 -4.71 34.80 -25.03
CA THR A 326 -4.18 36.11 -25.44
C THR A 326 -5.24 37.19 -25.60
N ILE A 327 -6.52 36.83 -25.61
CA ILE A 327 -7.61 37.80 -25.56
C ILE A 327 -7.63 38.49 -24.19
N THR A 328 -7.67 39.83 -24.23
CA THR A 328 -7.72 40.72 -23.06
C THR A 328 -8.87 41.72 -23.22
N ALA A 329 -9.14 42.53 -22.18
CA ALA A 329 -10.14 43.59 -22.27
C ALA A 329 -9.84 44.58 -23.43
N ASP A 330 -8.57 44.86 -23.70
CA ASP A 330 -8.16 45.86 -24.69
C ASP A 330 -8.38 45.39 -26.14
N ASN A 331 -8.34 44.08 -26.39
CA ASN A 331 -8.46 43.52 -27.74
C ASN A 331 -9.78 42.77 -28.00
N ALA A 332 -10.58 42.45 -26.96
CA ALA A 332 -11.83 41.72 -27.09
C ALA A 332 -12.87 42.41 -28.00
N ALA A 333 -12.82 43.74 -28.13
CA ALA A 333 -13.69 44.48 -29.05
C ALA A 333 -13.51 44.04 -30.52
N GLN A 334 -12.29 43.66 -30.91
CA GLN A 334 -12.00 43.17 -32.27
C GLN A 334 -12.63 41.80 -32.51
N TRP A 335 -12.57 40.91 -31.51
CA TRP A 335 -13.23 39.60 -31.52
C TRP A 335 -14.75 39.72 -31.55
N VAL A 336 -15.34 40.62 -30.75
CA VAL A 336 -16.78 40.94 -30.81
C VAL A 336 -17.19 41.42 -32.21
N LYS A 337 -16.40 42.29 -32.84
CA LYS A 337 -16.66 42.77 -34.21
C LYS A 337 -16.60 41.64 -35.24
N LYS A 338 -15.72 40.65 -35.03
CA LYS A 338 -15.60 39.48 -35.91
C LYS A 338 -16.83 38.58 -35.88
N ILE A 339 -17.46 38.38 -34.72
CA ILE A 339 -18.69 37.58 -34.57
C ILE A 339 -19.78 38.06 -35.55
N ALA A 340 -19.96 39.37 -35.71
CA ALA A 340 -21.01 39.93 -36.56
C ALA A 340 -20.84 39.61 -38.05
N LYS A 341 -19.63 39.24 -38.49
CA LYS A 341 -19.31 38.93 -39.89
C LYS A 341 -19.09 37.44 -40.16
N ALA A 342 -19.10 36.62 -39.12
CA ALA A 342 -18.80 35.20 -39.17
C ALA A 342 -20.06 34.35 -39.44
N ASP A 343 -19.87 33.16 -40.00
CA ASP A 343 -20.93 32.14 -40.08
C ASP A 343 -21.30 31.58 -38.70
N ALA A 344 -22.42 30.84 -38.59
CA ALA A 344 -22.93 30.36 -37.30
C ALA A 344 -21.94 29.46 -36.55
N ALA A 345 -21.20 28.59 -37.26
CA ALA A 345 -20.21 27.70 -36.64
C ALA A 345 -19.03 28.50 -36.05
N THR A 346 -18.55 29.49 -36.80
CA THR A 346 -17.46 30.37 -36.37
C THR A 346 -17.92 31.31 -35.25
N GLN A 347 -19.17 31.77 -35.26
CA GLN A 347 -19.77 32.53 -34.15
C GLN A 347 -19.77 31.73 -32.85
N VAL A 348 -20.22 30.47 -32.89
CA VAL A 348 -20.20 29.56 -31.73
C VAL A 348 -18.79 29.42 -31.18
N ALA A 349 -17.82 29.17 -32.07
CA ALA A 349 -16.45 28.95 -31.67
C ALA A 349 -15.82 30.20 -31.03
N ILE A 350 -16.04 31.40 -31.59
CA ILE A 350 -15.60 32.67 -31.00
C ILE A 350 -16.26 32.91 -29.63
N LEU A 351 -17.56 32.62 -29.49
CA LEU A 351 -18.27 32.79 -28.22
C LEU A 351 -17.67 31.90 -27.12
N SER A 352 -17.32 30.66 -27.44
CA SER A 352 -16.63 29.75 -26.53
C SER A 352 -15.25 30.28 -26.13
N THR A 353 -14.46 30.75 -27.10
CA THR A 353 -13.13 31.34 -26.82
C THR A 353 -13.23 32.60 -25.95
N LEU A 354 -14.19 33.48 -26.21
CA LEU A 354 -14.43 34.66 -25.37
C LEU A 354 -14.85 34.27 -23.95
N ALA A 355 -15.65 33.21 -23.79
CA ALA A 355 -16.04 32.71 -22.48
C ALA A 355 -14.84 32.22 -21.64
N GLU A 356 -13.78 31.76 -22.31
CA GLU A 356 -12.53 31.31 -21.67
C GLU A 356 -11.57 32.47 -21.33
N SER A 357 -11.62 33.57 -22.07
CA SER A 357 -10.63 34.65 -22.02
C SER A 357 -10.80 35.71 -20.92
N LYS A 358 -11.75 35.54 -19.97
CA LYS A 358 -12.09 36.51 -18.90
C LYS A 358 -12.41 37.95 -19.40
N ALA A 359 -12.71 38.13 -20.69
CA ALA A 359 -12.97 39.44 -21.27
C ALA A 359 -14.40 39.95 -20.99
N GLU A 360 -14.66 40.41 -19.77
CA GLU A 360 -15.98 40.89 -19.33
C GLU A 360 -16.56 42.01 -20.21
N VAL A 361 -15.70 42.82 -20.84
CA VAL A 361 -16.11 43.88 -21.79
C VAL A 361 -16.91 43.37 -22.98
N ALA A 362 -16.81 42.06 -23.32
CA ALA A 362 -17.58 41.45 -24.39
C ALA A 362 -19.02 41.11 -23.98
N LEU A 363 -19.33 41.09 -22.68
CA LEU A 363 -20.61 40.64 -22.13
C LEU A 363 -21.83 41.36 -22.74
N PRO A 364 -21.85 42.70 -22.90
CA PRO A 364 -23.02 43.38 -23.47
C PRO A 364 -23.34 42.96 -24.91
N ALA A 365 -22.31 42.60 -25.69
CA ALA A 365 -22.49 42.10 -27.05
C ALA A 365 -22.98 40.64 -27.05
N ILE A 366 -22.42 39.80 -26.18
CA ILE A 366 -22.83 38.40 -26.00
C ILE A 366 -24.29 38.31 -25.52
N LEU A 367 -24.71 39.16 -24.58
CA LEU A 367 -26.09 39.21 -24.08
C LEU A 367 -27.13 39.53 -25.17
N LYS A 368 -26.75 40.21 -26.26
CA LYS A 368 -27.66 40.41 -27.41
C LYS A 368 -27.88 39.10 -28.18
N LEU A 369 -26.90 38.20 -28.18
CA LEU A 369 -26.92 36.93 -28.92
C LEU A 369 -27.66 35.80 -28.20
N VAL A 370 -28.01 35.94 -26.92
CA VAL A 370 -28.85 34.94 -26.21
C VAL A 370 -30.27 34.83 -26.79
N LYS A 371 -30.65 35.75 -27.68
CA LYS A 371 -31.92 35.77 -28.43
C LYS A 371 -31.73 35.56 -29.94
N HIS A 372 -30.56 35.08 -30.36
CA HIS A 372 -30.24 34.84 -31.77
C HIS A 372 -31.21 33.83 -32.44
N LYS A 373 -31.42 33.93 -33.75
CA LYS A 373 -32.33 33.03 -34.47
C LYS A 373 -31.80 31.59 -34.55
N ASP A 374 -30.48 31.45 -34.69
CA ASP A 374 -29.78 30.17 -34.70
C ASP A 374 -29.61 29.63 -33.27
N SER A 375 -30.05 28.39 -33.03
CA SER A 375 -30.05 27.77 -31.70
C SER A 375 -28.64 27.49 -31.18
N ALA A 376 -27.70 27.09 -32.03
CA ALA A 376 -26.32 26.82 -31.61
C ALA A 376 -25.64 28.11 -31.14
N VAL A 377 -25.84 29.20 -31.90
CA VAL A 377 -25.33 30.54 -31.52
C VAL A 377 -25.98 31.02 -30.22
N ARG A 378 -27.29 30.82 -30.03
CA ARG A 378 -27.96 31.15 -28.76
C ARG A 378 -27.37 30.39 -27.58
N HIS A 379 -27.24 29.07 -27.67
CA HIS A 379 -26.78 28.25 -26.55
C HIS A 379 -25.33 28.56 -26.18
N ALA A 380 -24.47 28.79 -27.18
CA ALA A 380 -23.11 29.27 -26.97
C ALA A 380 -23.10 30.66 -26.29
N ALA A 381 -23.97 31.58 -26.71
CA ALA A 381 -24.08 32.90 -26.10
C ALA A 381 -24.60 32.84 -24.65
N ILE A 382 -25.55 31.95 -24.35
CA ILE A 382 -26.07 31.73 -22.99
C ILE A 382 -24.93 31.23 -22.07
N ALA A 383 -24.18 30.23 -22.52
CA ALA A 383 -23.04 29.70 -21.77
C ALA A 383 -21.94 30.74 -21.56
N ALA A 384 -21.60 31.51 -22.61
CA ALA A 384 -20.60 32.56 -22.56
C ALA A 384 -21.01 33.72 -21.64
N ALA A 385 -22.27 34.17 -21.73
CA ALA A 385 -22.81 35.23 -20.88
C ALA A 385 -22.78 34.84 -19.40
N ALA A 386 -23.19 33.63 -19.06
CA ALA A 386 -23.15 33.15 -17.67
C ALA A 386 -21.71 33.03 -17.15
N ARG A 387 -20.78 32.54 -17.97
CA ARG A 387 -19.37 32.37 -17.57
C ARG A 387 -18.64 33.69 -17.39
N LEU A 388 -18.89 34.68 -18.25
CA LEU A 388 -18.24 35.99 -18.17
C LEU A 388 -18.93 36.91 -17.17
N GLY A 389 -20.24 37.04 -17.25
CA GLY A 389 -20.97 38.01 -16.44
C GLY A 389 -21.29 37.56 -15.04
N GLN A 390 -21.33 36.24 -14.79
CA GLN A 390 -21.68 35.68 -13.48
C GLN A 390 -22.95 36.39 -12.95
N GLU A 391 -23.04 36.70 -11.66
CA GLU A 391 -24.21 37.37 -11.09
C GLU A 391 -24.66 38.65 -11.83
N ALA A 392 -23.77 39.40 -12.50
CA ALA A 392 -24.15 40.59 -13.26
C ALA A 392 -24.99 40.28 -14.52
N ALA A 393 -24.85 39.09 -15.10
CA ALA A 393 -25.64 38.66 -16.26
C ALA A 393 -26.99 38.02 -15.89
N LEU A 394 -27.23 37.73 -14.61
CA LEU A 394 -28.37 36.89 -14.20
C LEU A 394 -29.72 37.49 -14.59
N ASP A 395 -29.92 38.79 -14.36
CA ASP A 395 -31.21 39.43 -14.63
C ASP A 395 -31.57 39.39 -16.12
N ASP A 396 -30.57 39.54 -17.00
CA ASP A 396 -30.77 39.48 -18.45
C ASP A 396 -31.04 38.05 -18.92
N LEU A 397 -30.33 37.06 -18.36
CA LEU A 397 -30.60 35.64 -18.62
C LEU A 397 -32.00 35.24 -18.14
N LEU A 398 -32.41 35.64 -16.94
CA LEU A 398 -33.74 35.38 -16.40
C LEU A 398 -34.83 36.02 -17.27
N LYS A 399 -34.67 37.28 -17.68
CA LYS A 399 -35.62 37.95 -18.59
C LYS A 399 -35.72 37.24 -19.94
N ALA A 400 -34.62 36.69 -20.45
CA ALA A 400 -34.60 36.00 -21.74
C ALA A 400 -35.36 34.66 -21.73
N THR A 401 -35.54 34.03 -20.57
CA THR A 401 -36.32 32.78 -20.44
C THR A 401 -37.80 32.92 -20.81
N ALA A 402 -38.36 34.14 -20.83
CA ALA A 402 -39.78 34.39 -21.09
C ALA A 402 -40.29 33.91 -22.48
N LYS A 403 -39.36 33.74 -23.44
CA LYS A 403 -39.62 33.23 -24.80
C LYS A 403 -38.89 31.91 -25.10
N ALA A 404 -38.25 31.30 -24.11
CA ALA A 404 -37.46 30.09 -24.28
C ALA A 404 -38.36 28.86 -24.51
N ASP A 405 -37.98 28.00 -25.45
CA ASP A 405 -38.49 26.64 -25.55
C ASP A 405 -37.82 25.71 -24.53
N ALA A 406 -38.13 24.41 -24.57
CA ALA A 406 -37.57 23.44 -23.63
C ALA A 406 -36.04 23.29 -23.74
N ALA A 407 -35.48 23.34 -24.95
CA ALA A 407 -34.03 23.22 -25.18
C ALA A 407 -33.30 24.47 -24.68
N ASP A 408 -33.86 25.64 -24.94
CA ASP A 408 -33.37 26.92 -24.43
C ASP A 408 -33.41 26.95 -22.90
N LEU A 409 -34.50 26.51 -22.26
CA LEU A 409 -34.60 26.46 -20.80
C LEU A 409 -33.54 25.56 -20.18
N ASN A 410 -33.22 24.42 -20.78
CA ASN A 410 -32.13 23.57 -20.33
C ASN A 410 -30.78 24.30 -20.42
N ALA A 411 -30.53 25.02 -21.51
CA ALA A 411 -29.31 25.83 -21.66
C ALA A 411 -29.22 26.93 -20.58
N TYR A 412 -30.32 27.66 -20.32
CA TYR A 412 -30.37 28.66 -19.25
C TYR A 412 -30.17 28.04 -17.87
N SER A 413 -30.83 26.93 -17.54
CA SER A 413 -30.67 26.25 -16.26
C SER A 413 -29.23 25.78 -16.01
N ASN A 414 -28.61 25.14 -17.00
CA ASN A 414 -27.22 24.69 -16.91
C ASN A 414 -26.24 25.86 -16.77
N ALA A 415 -26.51 26.97 -17.46
CA ALA A 415 -25.72 28.18 -17.35
C ALA A 415 -25.85 28.80 -15.95
N ILE A 416 -27.07 28.97 -15.43
CA ILE A 416 -27.34 29.56 -14.12
C ILE A 416 -26.76 28.71 -12.97
N LEU A 417 -26.84 27.37 -13.07
CA LEU A 417 -26.26 26.48 -12.07
C LEU A 417 -24.74 26.66 -11.91
N ARG A 418 -24.05 27.01 -12.99
CA ARG A 418 -22.59 27.22 -13.01
C ARG A 418 -22.17 28.63 -12.61
N MET A 419 -23.12 29.55 -12.44
CA MET A 419 -22.82 30.93 -12.02
C MET A 419 -22.38 31.00 -10.56
N LYS A 420 -21.42 31.88 -10.30
CA LYS A 420 -20.91 32.27 -9.01
C LYS A 420 -21.54 33.60 -8.59
N GLY A 421 -21.81 33.74 -7.30
CA GLY A 421 -22.44 34.92 -6.70
C GLY A 421 -23.34 34.54 -5.54
N GLU A 422 -23.27 35.32 -4.46
CA GLU A 422 -24.10 35.10 -3.26
C GLU A 422 -25.56 35.47 -3.50
N GLY A 423 -25.83 36.41 -4.43
CA GLY A 423 -27.19 36.86 -4.76
C GLY A 423 -27.91 36.02 -5.81
N ILE A 424 -27.30 34.94 -6.33
CA ILE A 424 -27.91 34.13 -7.40
C ILE A 424 -29.23 33.51 -6.94
N THR A 425 -29.25 32.87 -5.77
CA THR A 425 -30.44 32.15 -5.26
C THR A 425 -31.56 33.11 -4.88
N SER A 426 -31.24 34.27 -4.28
CA SER A 426 -32.24 35.28 -3.91
C SER A 426 -32.86 35.94 -5.15
N LYS A 427 -32.08 36.25 -6.20
CA LYS A 427 -32.59 36.78 -7.47
C LYS A 427 -33.44 35.78 -8.23
N VAL A 428 -33.03 34.50 -8.27
CA VAL A 428 -33.85 33.42 -8.83
C VAL A 428 -35.18 33.30 -8.09
N ALA A 429 -35.16 33.27 -6.75
CA ALA A 429 -36.36 33.20 -5.92
C ALA A 429 -37.28 34.42 -6.13
N ALA A 430 -36.73 35.63 -6.23
CA ALA A 430 -37.50 36.85 -6.50
C ALA A 430 -38.12 36.88 -7.91
N TYR A 431 -37.51 36.20 -8.89
CA TYR A 431 -38.07 36.11 -10.25
C TYR A 431 -39.17 35.05 -10.37
N LEU A 432 -39.16 34.03 -9.52
CA LEU A 432 -40.02 32.85 -9.62
C LEU A 432 -41.53 33.17 -9.65
N PRO A 433 -42.10 34.05 -8.80
CA PRO A 433 -43.54 34.31 -8.79
C PRO A 433 -44.11 34.91 -10.09
N LYS A 434 -43.27 35.63 -10.86
CA LYS A 434 -43.67 36.28 -12.13
C LYS A 434 -43.37 35.44 -13.38
N ALA A 435 -42.73 34.28 -13.21
CA ALA A 435 -42.35 33.40 -14.30
C ALA A 435 -43.54 32.54 -14.80
N LYS A 436 -43.51 32.12 -16.07
CA LYS A 436 -44.48 31.16 -16.62
C LYS A 436 -44.27 29.76 -16.02
N PRO A 437 -45.26 28.85 -16.02
CA PRO A 437 -45.16 27.55 -15.34
C PRO A 437 -43.93 26.71 -15.69
N ASN A 438 -43.59 26.57 -16.98
CA ASN A 438 -42.40 25.83 -17.41
C ASN A 438 -41.09 26.46 -16.91
N VAL A 439 -41.03 27.79 -16.83
CA VAL A 439 -39.91 28.53 -16.25
C VAL A 439 -39.88 28.35 -14.73
N GLN A 440 -41.04 28.38 -14.05
CA GLN A 440 -41.12 28.15 -12.61
C GLN A 440 -40.53 26.79 -12.22
N VAL A 441 -40.88 25.72 -12.95
CA VAL A 441 -40.29 24.38 -12.73
C VAL A 441 -38.76 24.43 -12.85
N ALA A 442 -38.23 25.03 -13.92
CA ALA A 442 -36.80 25.16 -14.13
C ALA A 442 -36.10 25.94 -12.99
N LEU A 443 -36.70 27.03 -12.52
CA LEU A 443 -36.14 27.86 -11.44
C LEU A 443 -36.22 27.19 -10.07
N VAL A 444 -37.30 26.47 -9.76
CA VAL A 444 -37.41 25.64 -8.54
C VAL A 444 -36.30 24.59 -8.52
N ASN A 445 -36.07 23.91 -9.65
CA ASN A 445 -35.01 22.91 -9.77
C ASN A 445 -33.61 23.52 -9.59
N ILE A 446 -33.40 24.77 -10.02
CA ILE A 446 -32.14 25.50 -9.75
C ILE A 446 -31.97 25.77 -8.24
N LEU A 447 -33.02 26.23 -7.55
CA LEU A 447 -32.97 26.44 -6.10
C LEU A 447 -32.68 25.14 -5.34
N ALA A 448 -33.31 24.04 -5.75
CA ALA A 448 -33.07 22.71 -5.19
C ALA A 448 -31.64 22.22 -5.44
N ALA A 449 -31.15 22.30 -6.68
CA ALA A 449 -29.80 21.87 -7.04
C ALA A 449 -28.70 22.70 -6.37
N ARG A 450 -29.00 23.96 -5.99
CA ARG A 450 -28.10 24.83 -5.23
C ARG A 450 -28.31 24.77 -3.71
N ALA A 451 -29.18 23.88 -3.22
CA ALA A 451 -29.54 23.75 -1.81
C ALA A 451 -29.87 25.12 -1.16
N ALA A 452 -30.77 25.89 -1.78
CA ALA A 452 -31.05 27.26 -1.40
C ALA A 452 -31.94 27.37 -0.13
N ASN A 453 -31.42 26.97 1.03
CA ASN A 453 -32.19 26.92 2.29
C ASN A 453 -32.82 28.26 2.70
N ALA A 454 -32.10 29.36 2.49
CA ALA A 454 -32.60 30.71 2.77
C ALA A 454 -33.83 31.11 1.93
N GLN A 455 -34.11 30.38 0.85
CA GLN A 455 -35.24 30.63 -0.06
C GLN A 455 -36.37 29.60 0.09
N SER A 456 -36.35 28.81 1.17
CA SER A 456 -37.35 27.76 1.42
C SER A 456 -38.78 28.30 1.43
N ALA A 457 -39.02 29.48 2.01
CA ALA A 457 -40.33 30.13 2.03
C ALA A 457 -40.94 30.32 0.63
N THR A 458 -40.12 30.64 -0.37
CA THR A 458 -40.56 30.76 -1.77
C THR A 458 -40.99 29.41 -2.33
N VAL A 459 -40.29 28.33 -1.99
CA VAL A 459 -40.65 26.97 -2.42
C VAL A 459 -41.94 26.50 -1.74
N PHE A 460 -42.10 26.75 -0.43
CA PHE A 460 -43.34 26.45 0.30
C PHE A 460 -44.56 27.16 -0.31
N GLY A 461 -44.39 28.40 -0.76
CA GLY A 461 -45.46 29.15 -1.43
C GLY A 461 -45.98 28.53 -2.74
N LEU A 462 -45.25 27.57 -3.33
CA LEU A 462 -45.62 26.89 -4.57
C LEU A 462 -46.35 25.56 -4.35
N LEU A 463 -46.42 25.06 -3.11
CA LEU A 463 -47.07 23.78 -2.81
C LEU A 463 -48.58 23.80 -3.08
N THR A 464 -49.18 25.00 -3.12
CA THR A 464 -50.61 25.20 -3.45
C THR A 464 -50.83 25.68 -4.89
N ASN A 465 -49.80 25.65 -5.74
CA ASN A 465 -49.91 26.12 -7.11
C ASN A 465 -50.93 25.30 -7.91
N LYS A 466 -51.77 25.99 -8.69
CA LYS A 466 -52.80 25.38 -9.54
C LYS A 466 -52.20 24.56 -10.68
N ASN A 467 -51.00 24.89 -11.14
CA ASN A 467 -50.29 24.09 -12.13
C ASN A 467 -49.66 22.85 -11.46
N PRO A 468 -50.02 21.63 -11.87
CA PRO A 468 -49.57 20.40 -11.22
C PRO A 468 -48.07 20.15 -11.37
N GLU A 469 -47.44 20.55 -12.49
CA GLU A 469 -46.00 20.38 -12.71
C GLU A 469 -45.19 21.28 -11.76
N VAL A 470 -45.63 22.52 -11.58
CA VAL A 470 -45.01 23.47 -10.62
C VAL A 470 -45.15 22.96 -9.20
N ARG A 471 -46.34 22.46 -8.83
CA ARG A 471 -46.59 21.89 -7.50
C ARG A 471 -45.70 20.66 -7.24
N ALA A 472 -45.64 19.71 -8.18
CA ALA A 472 -44.81 18.52 -8.06
C ALA A 472 -43.30 18.85 -7.95
N ALA A 473 -42.83 19.84 -8.72
CA ALA A 473 -41.46 20.35 -8.62
C ALA A 473 -41.18 20.96 -7.23
N ALA A 474 -42.14 21.71 -6.67
CA ALA A 474 -42.01 22.31 -5.34
C ALA A 474 -41.89 21.26 -4.24
N TYR A 475 -42.76 20.23 -4.22
CA TYR A 475 -42.65 19.12 -3.26
C TYR A 475 -41.31 18.40 -3.37
N THR A 476 -40.84 18.15 -4.60
CA THR A 476 -39.55 17.50 -4.84
C THR A 476 -38.38 18.35 -4.30
N ALA A 477 -38.45 19.67 -4.48
CA ALA A 477 -37.43 20.61 -4.03
C ALA A 477 -37.30 20.71 -2.50
N LEU A 478 -38.38 20.44 -1.74
CA LEU A 478 -38.36 20.54 -0.27
C LEU A 478 -37.20 19.76 0.37
N SER A 479 -36.89 18.57 -0.12
CA SER A 479 -35.77 17.75 0.40
C SER A 479 -34.38 18.36 0.24
N LYS A 480 -34.25 19.39 -0.61
CA LYS A 480 -32.99 20.10 -0.85
C LYS A 480 -33.01 21.54 -0.35
N THR A 481 -34.19 22.13 -0.16
CA THR A 481 -34.33 23.53 0.26
C THR A 481 -34.85 23.71 1.68
N ALA A 482 -35.53 22.72 2.28
CA ALA A 482 -35.98 22.82 3.66
C ALA A 482 -34.81 22.49 4.62
N GLY A 483 -34.66 23.28 5.68
CA GLY A 483 -33.70 23.06 6.76
C GLY A 483 -34.38 22.71 8.08
N ASN A 484 -33.60 22.63 9.16
CA ASN A 484 -34.07 22.34 10.51
C ASN A 484 -35.17 23.33 10.96
N ASP A 485 -35.03 24.60 10.62
CA ASP A 485 -36.00 25.67 10.96
C ASP A 485 -37.38 25.45 10.29
N ASN A 486 -37.46 24.62 9.25
CA ASN A 486 -38.70 24.30 8.55
C ASN A 486 -39.41 23.05 9.10
N LEU A 487 -38.83 22.33 10.07
CA LEU A 487 -39.43 21.10 10.61
C LEU A 487 -40.88 21.25 11.09
N PRO A 488 -41.28 22.32 11.83
CA PRO A 488 -42.68 22.49 12.22
C PRO A 488 -43.66 22.55 11.03
N GLN A 489 -43.23 23.19 9.93
CA GLN A 489 -44.03 23.27 8.69
C GLN A 489 -44.08 21.91 7.99
N LEU A 490 -42.97 21.17 7.96
CA LEU A 490 -42.91 19.84 7.37
C LEU A 490 -43.76 18.82 8.15
N TYR A 491 -43.78 18.85 9.48
CA TYR A 491 -44.65 17.99 10.29
C TYR A 491 -46.13 18.34 10.07
N THR A 492 -46.46 19.61 9.90
CA THR A 492 -47.81 20.05 9.54
C THR A 492 -48.22 19.49 8.17
N LEU A 493 -47.33 19.55 7.17
CA LEU A 493 -47.56 18.95 5.86
C LEU A 493 -47.68 17.43 5.93
N LEU A 494 -46.90 16.75 6.78
CA LEU A 494 -46.94 15.31 6.92
C LEU A 494 -48.33 14.83 7.38
N ASN A 495 -49.00 15.61 8.22
CA ASN A 495 -50.34 15.31 8.71
C ASN A 495 -51.47 15.70 7.73
N SER A 496 -51.27 16.77 6.94
CA SER A 496 -52.33 17.33 6.07
C SER A 496 -52.28 16.88 4.61
N THR A 497 -51.14 16.38 4.13
CA THR A 497 -50.99 15.93 2.74
C THR A 497 -51.74 14.61 2.53
N THR A 498 -52.61 14.59 1.53
CA THR A 498 -53.44 13.41 1.19
C THR A 498 -52.96 12.67 -0.05
N ASP A 499 -52.27 13.35 -0.97
CA ASP A 499 -51.67 12.70 -2.13
C ASP A 499 -50.44 11.88 -1.71
N GLN A 500 -50.42 10.60 -2.08
CA GLN A 500 -49.39 9.66 -1.63
C GLN A 500 -47.99 9.99 -2.21
N ALA A 501 -47.93 10.52 -3.44
CA ALA A 501 -46.67 10.87 -4.08
C ALA A 501 -46.08 12.12 -3.43
N GLU A 502 -46.91 13.13 -3.16
CA GLU A 502 -46.54 14.34 -2.41
C GLU A 502 -46.13 13.99 -0.97
N LEU A 503 -46.88 13.13 -0.28
CA LEU A 503 -46.59 12.69 1.08
C LEU A 503 -45.22 12.02 1.21
N THR A 504 -44.83 11.21 0.21
CA THR A 504 -43.50 10.60 0.14
C THR A 504 -42.41 11.68 0.08
N LYS A 505 -42.63 12.76 -0.71
CA LYS A 505 -41.69 13.88 -0.79
C LYS A 505 -41.60 14.68 0.51
N VAL A 506 -42.72 14.80 1.25
CA VAL A 506 -42.72 15.41 2.58
C VAL A 506 -41.90 14.58 3.56
N GLN A 507 -42.05 13.25 3.59
CA GLN A 507 -41.21 12.38 4.42
C GLN A 507 -39.73 12.53 4.07
N ASP A 508 -39.38 12.52 2.78
CA ASP A 508 -38.00 12.71 2.31
C ASP A 508 -37.45 14.08 2.75
N ALA A 509 -38.29 15.12 2.77
CA ALA A 509 -37.92 16.44 3.24
C ALA A 509 -37.72 16.51 4.75
N VAL A 510 -38.55 15.84 5.55
CA VAL A 510 -38.35 15.70 7.01
C VAL A 510 -37.02 15.01 7.29
N ILE A 511 -36.74 13.89 6.62
CA ILE A 511 -35.49 13.13 6.76
C ILE A 511 -34.27 14.01 6.42
N ALA A 512 -34.33 14.71 5.28
CA ALA A 512 -33.25 15.59 4.85
C ALA A 512 -33.02 16.78 5.80
N ALA A 513 -34.10 17.40 6.31
CA ALA A 513 -34.02 18.50 7.26
C ALA A 513 -33.41 18.06 8.60
N LEU A 514 -33.74 16.84 9.07
CA LEU A 514 -33.17 16.26 10.28
C LEU A 514 -31.69 15.88 10.10
N SER A 515 -31.29 15.37 8.93
CA SER A 515 -29.91 14.91 8.66
C SER A 515 -28.83 16.00 8.83
N ASN A 516 -29.21 17.28 8.91
CA ASN A 516 -28.31 18.43 9.12
C ASN A 516 -28.11 18.83 10.60
N GLY A 517 -28.76 18.15 11.57
CA GLY A 517 -28.58 18.44 13.00
C GLY A 517 -27.49 17.58 13.65
N GLN A 518 -26.92 18.04 14.78
CA GLN A 518 -25.69 17.46 15.36
C GLN A 518 -25.90 16.29 16.34
N ASN A 519 -27.14 15.88 16.66
CA ASN A 519 -27.40 14.78 17.60
C ASN A 519 -28.62 13.93 17.20
N VAL A 520 -28.37 12.67 16.84
CA VAL A 520 -29.40 11.69 16.42
C VAL A 520 -30.41 11.41 17.53
N ASP A 521 -29.97 11.26 18.79
CA ASP A 521 -30.90 10.97 19.90
C ASP A 521 -31.88 12.13 20.12
N GLN A 522 -31.41 13.38 20.02
CA GLN A 522 -32.28 14.56 20.13
C GLN A 522 -33.27 14.66 18.96
N GLN A 523 -32.83 14.32 17.75
CA GLN A 523 -33.71 14.27 16.57
C GLN A 523 -34.78 13.21 16.74
N VAL A 524 -34.39 12.01 17.20
CA VAL A 524 -35.30 10.91 17.49
C VAL A 524 -36.31 11.32 18.56
N ASP A 525 -35.88 11.93 19.67
CA ASP A 525 -36.79 12.42 20.72
C ASP A 525 -37.79 13.46 20.17
N GLY A 526 -37.34 14.36 19.29
CA GLY A 526 -38.21 15.32 18.61
C GLY A 526 -39.24 14.65 17.70
N VAL A 527 -38.82 13.68 16.87
CA VAL A 527 -39.70 12.91 15.99
C VAL A 527 -40.71 12.08 16.79
N LEU A 528 -40.28 11.43 17.88
CA LEU A 528 -41.16 10.67 18.77
C LEU A 528 -42.20 11.56 19.45
N THR A 529 -41.82 12.78 19.84
CA THR A 529 -42.76 13.76 20.41
C THR A 529 -43.83 14.14 19.39
N GLN A 530 -43.44 14.40 18.13
CA GLN A 530 -44.39 14.72 17.06
C GLN A 530 -45.28 13.54 16.69
N MET A 531 -44.72 12.33 16.67
CA MET A 531 -45.48 11.10 16.44
C MET A 531 -46.51 10.87 17.54
N ALA A 532 -46.16 11.12 18.82
CA ALA A 532 -47.10 10.97 19.94
C ALA A 532 -48.26 11.97 19.87
N ALA A 533 -48.03 13.17 19.34
CA ALA A 533 -49.05 14.20 19.14
C ALA A 533 -49.88 14.03 17.86
N ALA A 534 -49.46 13.16 16.94
CA ALA A 534 -50.16 12.91 15.68
C ALA A 534 -51.41 12.03 15.88
N PRO A 535 -52.44 12.19 15.02
CA PRO A 535 -53.58 11.27 14.98
C PRO A 535 -53.14 9.81 14.79
N GLU A 536 -53.91 8.85 15.31
CA GLU A 536 -53.52 7.44 15.33
C GLU A 536 -53.22 6.89 13.92
N ASP A 537 -54.05 7.25 12.93
CA ASP A 537 -53.90 6.87 11.53
C ASP A 537 -52.67 7.51 10.84
N LYS A 538 -52.07 8.53 11.46
CA LYS A 538 -50.89 9.25 10.95
C LYS A 538 -49.59 8.80 11.59
N LYS A 539 -49.61 8.05 12.69
CA LYS A 539 -48.38 7.59 13.38
C LYS A 539 -47.48 6.74 12.48
N ILE A 540 -48.07 5.95 11.59
CA ILE A 540 -47.33 5.11 10.62
C ILE A 540 -46.39 5.92 9.71
N LEU A 541 -46.69 7.21 9.48
CA LEU A 541 -45.90 8.09 8.61
C LEU A 541 -44.53 8.43 9.20
N PHE A 542 -44.36 8.24 10.51
CA PHE A 542 -43.12 8.53 11.22
C PHE A 542 -42.13 7.36 11.21
N TYR A 543 -42.56 6.12 10.95
CA TYR A 543 -41.67 4.96 11.01
C TYR A 543 -40.53 5.03 10.00
N LYS A 544 -40.81 5.47 8.76
CA LYS A 544 -39.78 5.70 7.74
C LYS A 544 -38.76 6.75 8.20
N VAL A 545 -39.21 7.81 8.87
CA VAL A 545 -38.34 8.87 9.41
C VAL A 545 -37.45 8.29 10.52
N LEU A 546 -38.04 7.59 11.50
CA LEU A 546 -37.31 6.94 12.59
C LEU A 546 -36.29 5.92 12.07
N GLY A 547 -36.67 5.10 11.09
CA GLY A 547 -35.75 4.14 10.48
C GLY A 547 -34.61 4.78 9.70
N SER A 548 -34.83 5.96 9.11
CA SER A 548 -33.79 6.73 8.41
C SER A 548 -32.84 7.45 9.37
N LEU A 549 -33.27 7.74 10.60
CA LEU A 549 -32.39 8.25 11.67
C LEU A 549 -31.60 7.13 12.34
N GLY A 550 -32.20 5.96 12.50
CA GLY A 550 -31.62 4.85 13.24
C GLY A 550 -31.61 5.06 14.76
N GLY A 551 -30.73 4.36 15.46
CA GLY A 551 -30.58 4.44 16.91
C GLY A 551 -31.54 3.54 17.71
N ALA A 552 -31.18 3.28 18.97
CA ALA A 552 -31.87 2.30 19.83
C ALA A 552 -33.30 2.72 20.21
N LYS A 553 -33.55 4.01 20.42
CA LYS A 553 -34.89 4.55 20.71
C LYS A 553 -35.85 4.39 19.52
N SER A 554 -35.39 4.76 18.31
CA SER A 554 -36.14 4.52 17.08
C SER A 554 -36.43 3.04 16.88
N LEU A 555 -35.42 2.19 17.07
CA LEU A 555 -35.58 0.73 16.93
C LEU A 555 -36.64 0.21 17.89
N THR A 556 -36.61 0.65 19.15
CA THR A 556 -37.60 0.26 20.15
C THR A 556 -39.01 0.65 19.74
N ALA A 557 -39.21 1.88 19.28
CA ALA A 557 -40.52 2.37 18.84
C ALA A 557 -41.06 1.59 17.62
N VAL A 558 -40.22 1.39 16.60
CA VAL A 558 -40.61 0.69 15.37
C VAL A 558 -40.81 -0.81 15.62
N SER A 559 -39.95 -1.46 16.41
CA SER A 559 -40.12 -2.86 16.79
C SER A 559 -41.37 -3.08 17.65
N THR A 560 -41.73 -2.13 18.53
CA THR A 560 -42.99 -2.20 19.28
C THR A 560 -44.18 -2.16 18.34
N ALA A 561 -44.17 -1.25 17.36
CA ALA A 561 -45.23 -1.17 16.34
C ALA A 561 -45.37 -2.46 15.53
N PHE A 562 -44.28 -3.15 15.22
CA PHE A 562 -44.35 -4.47 14.58
C PHE A 562 -44.91 -5.56 15.50
N ASN A 563 -44.53 -5.57 16.78
CA ASN A 563 -44.91 -6.63 17.70
C ASN A 563 -46.38 -6.52 18.19
N SER A 564 -46.89 -5.30 18.39
CA SER A 564 -48.21 -5.07 19.00
C SER A 564 -49.19 -4.27 18.14
N GLY A 565 -48.78 -3.77 16.97
CA GLY A 565 -49.63 -2.95 16.09
C GLY A 565 -50.64 -3.75 15.28
N ASP A 566 -51.54 -3.03 14.60
CA ASP A 566 -52.42 -3.58 13.57
C ASP A 566 -51.66 -3.93 12.29
N GLU A 567 -52.34 -4.53 11.31
CA GLU A 567 -51.70 -4.99 10.07
C GLU A 567 -51.00 -3.87 9.28
N ALA A 568 -51.60 -2.67 9.26
CA ALA A 568 -51.00 -1.51 8.60
C ALA A 568 -49.74 -1.04 9.31
N SER A 569 -49.76 -0.99 10.65
CA SER A 569 -48.62 -0.63 11.49
C SER A 569 -47.49 -1.65 11.36
N LYS A 570 -47.81 -2.94 11.35
CA LYS A 570 -46.84 -4.02 11.15
C LYS A 570 -46.12 -3.90 9.82
N LYS A 571 -46.88 -3.70 8.74
CA LYS A 571 -46.31 -3.52 7.39
C LYS A 571 -45.39 -2.30 7.32
N ALA A 572 -45.86 -1.15 7.81
CA ALA A 572 -45.07 0.09 7.81
C ALA A 572 -43.82 -0.01 8.71
N ALA A 573 -43.91 -0.69 9.84
CA ALA A 573 -42.78 -0.96 10.71
C ALA A 573 -41.76 -1.88 10.05
N LEU A 574 -42.21 -2.95 9.37
CA LEU A 574 -41.32 -3.85 8.64
C LEU A 574 -40.64 -3.15 7.45
N ASP A 575 -41.35 -2.26 6.74
CA ASP A 575 -40.79 -1.40 5.70
C ASP A 575 -39.64 -0.55 6.27
N ALA A 576 -39.88 0.10 7.41
CA ALA A 576 -38.88 0.92 8.09
C ALA A 576 -37.68 0.10 8.59
N LEU A 577 -37.91 -1.03 9.27
CA LEU A 577 -36.85 -1.94 9.72
C LEU A 577 -36.01 -2.43 8.55
N SER A 578 -36.63 -2.76 7.41
CA SER A 578 -35.93 -3.23 6.21
C SER A 578 -35.12 -2.14 5.52
N ALA A 579 -35.55 -0.89 5.63
CA ALA A 579 -34.93 0.31 5.04
C ALA A 579 -34.06 1.11 6.04
N TRP A 580 -33.74 0.53 7.20
CA TRP A 580 -32.97 1.17 8.27
C TRP A 580 -31.65 1.80 7.80
N ALA A 581 -31.25 2.87 8.49
CA ALA A 581 -30.08 3.68 8.18
C ALA A 581 -28.75 2.89 8.21
N ASP A 582 -28.64 1.95 9.14
CA ASP A 582 -27.47 1.13 9.41
C ASP A 582 -27.86 -0.31 9.77
N ALA A 583 -26.88 -1.13 10.13
CA ALA A 583 -27.11 -2.52 10.52
C ALA A 583 -27.86 -2.70 11.86
N GLY A 584 -28.27 -1.62 12.53
CA GLY A 584 -28.89 -1.64 13.86
C GLY A 584 -30.21 -2.41 13.94
N SER A 585 -30.98 -2.51 12.85
CA SER A 585 -32.22 -3.31 12.82
C SER A 585 -32.00 -4.77 12.36
N ALA A 586 -30.77 -5.16 11.98
CA ALA A 586 -30.51 -6.48 11.41
C ALA A 586 -30.91 -7.62 12.38
N GLU A 587 -30.66 -7.44 13.67
CA GLU A 587 -31.06 -8.42 14.68
C GLU A 587 -32.59 -8.58 14.78
N GLU A 588 -33.35 -7.49 14.75
CA GLU A 588 -34.80 -7.58 14.79
C GLU A 588 -35.32 -8.23 13.49
N LEU A 589 -34.75 -7.90 12.33
CA LEU A 589 -35.16 -8.51 11.06
C LEU A 589 -34.92 -10.02 11.02
N ILE A 590 -33.77 -10.51 11.48
CA ILE A 590 -33.52 -11.96 11.50
C ILE A 590 -34.39 -12.67 12.54
N LYS A 591 -34.68 -12.01 13.68
CA LYS A 591 -35.65 -12.51 14.66
C LYS A 591 -37.05 -12.64 14.05
N ILE A 592 -37.53 -11.62 13.34
CA ILE A 592 -38.80 -11.66 12.61
C ILE A 592 -38.79 -12.82 11.60
N ALA A 593 -37.72 -12.96 10.81
CA ALA A 593 -37.59 -14.04 9.83
C ALA A 593 -37.59 -15.45 10.47
N ARG A 594 -37.04 -15.60 11.68
CA ARG A 594 -37.05 -16.88 12.43
C ARG A 594 -38.44 -17.23 13.00
N GLN A 595 -39.25 -16.23 13.34
CA GLN A 595 -40.49 -16.41 14.10
C GLN A 595 -41.76 -16.34 13.25
N THR A 596 -41.74 -15.60 12.13
CA THR A 596 -42.93 -15.40 11.31
C THR A 596 -43.32 -16.66 10.52
N SER A 597 -44.63 -16.93 10.44
CA SER A 597 -45.21 -17.90 9.50
C SER A 597 -45.69 -17.24 8.20
N ASP A 598 -45.75 -15.91 8.14
CA ASP A 598 -46.13 -15.16 6.95
C ASP A 598 -44.97 -15.09 5.95
N ALA A 599 -45.20 -15.60 4.75
CA ALA A 599 -44.18 -15.68 3.70
C ALA A 599 -43.75 -14.31 3.15
N ASN A 600 -44.65 -13.31 3.12
CA ASN A 600 -44.31 -11.95 2.70
C ASN A 600 -43.44 -11.28 3.76
N TYR A 601 -43.78 -11.43 5.04
CA TYR A 601 -42.98 -10.88 6.13
C TYR A 601 -41.60 -11.53 6.17
N LEU A 602 -41.52 -12.85 6.02
CA LEU A 602 -40.24 -13.57 5.91
C LEU A 602 -39.41 -13.00 4.76
N ASN A 603 -40.00 -12.88 3.57
CA ASN A 603 -39.27 -12.43 2.38
C ASN A 603 -38.77 -10.99 2.54
N GLN A 604 -39.61 -10.10 3.04
CA GLN A 604 -39.24 -8.69 3.26
C GLN A 604 -38.19 -8.54 4.36
N ALA A 605 -38.37 -9.24 5.49
CA ALA A 605 -37.40 -9.23 6.58
C ALA A 605 -36.03 -9.73 6.12
N LEU A 606 -36.00 -10.80 5.33
CA LEU A 606 -34.78 -11.37 4.78
C LEU A 606 -34.12 -10.41 3.76
N GLN A 607 -34.89 -9.78 2.86
CA GLN A 607 -34.36 -8.79 1.92
C GLN A 607 -33.75 -7.58 2.65
N GLY A 608 -34.47 -7.03 3.64
CA GLY A 608 -33.98 -5.97 4.50
C GLY A 608 -32.69 -6.36 5.22
N TYR A 609 -32.68 -7.56 5.81
CA TYR A 609 -31.52 -8.09 6.52
C TYR A 609 -30.30 -8.17 5.60
N LEU A 610 -30.45 -8.77 4.42
CA LEU A 610 -29.36 -8.93 3.45
C LEU A 610 -28.84 -7.57 2.93
N ARG A 611 -29.71 -6.59 2.72
CA ARG A 611 -29.32 -5.22 2.36
C ARG A 611 -28.42 -4.62 3.45
N LEU A 612 -28.83 -4.75 4.72
CA LEU A 612 -28.08 -4.24 5.86
C LEU A 612 -26.74 -4.93 6.05
N ILE A 613 -26.70 -6.27 5.94
CA ILE A 613 -25.45 -7.03 6.04
C ILE A 613 -24.48 -6.63 4.92
N SER A 614 -24.96 -6.49 3.68
CA SER A 614 -24.11 -6.10 2.55
C SER A 614 -23.49 -4.71 2.75
N ALA A 615 -24.26 -3.76 3.29
CA ALA A 615 -23.81 -2.40 3.57
C ALA A 615 -22.98 -2.27 4.86
N SER A 616 -23.01 -3.27 5.76
CA SER A 616 -22.33 -3.20 7.06
C SER A 616 -20.79 -3.15 6.95
N PRO A 617 -20.10 -2.51 7.91
CA PRO A 617 -18.63 -2.52 7.99
C PRO A 617 -18.07 -3.81 8.61
N ALA A 618 -18.90 -4.84 8.87
CA ALA A 618 -18.48 -6.07 9.50
C ALA A 618 -17.35 -6.77 8.72
N SER A 619 -16.48 -7.49 9.45
CA SER A 619 -15.41 -8.31 8.88
C SER A 619 -15.94 -9.38 7.92
N ALA A 620 -15.08 -9.96 7.09
CA ALA A 620 -15.49 -11.01 6.15
C ALA A 620 -16.06 -12.23 6.89
N GLU A 621 -15.43 -12.62 7.99
CA GLU A 621 -15.85 -13.70 8.88
C GLU A 621 -17.22 -13.41 9.51
N GLN A 622 -17.41 -12.22 10.07
CA GLN A 622 -18.68 -11.85 10.68
C GLN A 622 -19.81 -11.75 9.65
N LYS A 623 -19.54 -11.19 8.46
CA LYS A 623 -20.51 -11.17 7.36
C LYS A 623 -20.94 -12.58 6.96
N LEU A 624 -20.01 -13.53 6.88
CA LEU A 624 -20.34 -14.91 6.57
C LEU A 624 -21.27 -15.52 7.63
N LEU A 625 -21.00 -15.31 8.92
CA LEU A 625 -21.84 -15.83 10.01
C LEU A 625 -23.28 -15.26 9.90
N LEU A 626 -23.41 -13.97 9.63
CA LEU A 626 -24.71 -13.32 9.41
C LEU A 626 -25.42 -13.86 8.16
N LEU A 627 -24.70 -14.09 7.06
CA LEU A 627 -25.25 -14.71 5.85
C LEU A 627 -25.67 -16.17 6.08
N ARG A 628 -24.97 -16.91 6.95
CA ARG A 628 -25.37 -18.26 7.36
C ARG A 628 -26.67 -18.23 8.16
N ASN A 629 -26.87 -17.26 9.06
CA ASN A 629 -28.15 -17.06 9.75
C ASN A 629 -29.31 -16.84 8.76
N ALA A 630 -29.07 -16.03 7.72
CA ALA A 630 -30.03 -15.84 6.62
C ALA A 630 -30.30 -17.14 5.85
N MET A 631 -29.28 -17.98 5.64
CA MET A 631 -29.42 -19.28 4.96
C MET A 631 -30.29 -20.25 5.74
N ASP A 632 -30.18 -20.26 7.07
CA ASP A 632 -30.93 -21.16 7.96
C ASP A 632 -32.44 -20.87 7.94
N VAL A 633 -32.85 -19.62 7.69
CA VAL A 633 -34.27 -19.22 7.59
C VAL A 633 -34.82 -19.25 6.16
N ALA A 634 -33.96 -19.19 5.14
CA ALA A 634 -34.37 -19.12 3.74
C ALA A 634 -35.16 -20.36 3.29
N LYS A 635 -36.33 -20.16 2.69
CA LYS A 635 -37.25 -21.24 2.28
C LYS A 635 -37.21 -21.52 0.78
N THR A 636 -36.91 -20.51 -0.05
CA THR A 636 -36.96 -20.64 -1.51
C THR A 636 -35.55 -20.67 -2.13
N PRO A 637 -35.37 -21.32 -3.29
CA PRO A 637 -34.10 -21.28 -4.02
C PRO A 637 -33.63 -19.86 -4.32
N ALA A 638 -34.53 -18.95 -4.70
CA ALA A 638 -34.19 -17.55 -5.00
C ALA A 638 -33.55 -16.83 -3.81
N GLN A 639 -34.09 -17.04 -2.60
CA GLN A 639 -33.51 -16.49 -1.36
C GLN A 639 -32.10 -17.06 -1.12
N LYS A 640 -31.93 -18.38 -1.24
CA LYS A 640 -30.65 -19.05 -1.05
C LYS A 640 -29.59 -18.62 -2.08
N GLN A 641 -29.98 -18.47 -3.35
CA GLN A 641 -29.13 -17.95 -4.41
C GLN A 641 -28.64 -16.52 -4.12
N GLN A 642 -29.53 -15.64 -3.63
CA GLN A 642 -29.16 -14.28 -3.26
C GLN A 642 -28.16 -14.26 -2.09
N ILE A 643 -28.31 -15.16 -1.12
CA ILE A 643 -27.37 -15.31 0.00
C ILE A 643 -26.00 -15.81 -0.48
N LEU A 644 -25.97 -16.80 -1.38
CA LEU A 644 -24.73 -17.29 -2.00
C LEU A 644 -24.03 -16.20 -2.82
N LYS A 645 -24.78 -15.40 -3.56
CA LYS A 645 -24.23 -14.24 -4.28
C LYS A 645 -23.60 -13.23 -3.33
N LEU A 646 -24.22 -12.96 -2.17
CA LEU A 646 -23.64 -12.07 -1.17
C LEU A 646 -22.45 -12.69 -0.42
N THR A 647 -22.37 -14.03 -0.36
CA THR A 647 -21.22 -14.75 0.23
C THR A 647 -19.92 -14.40 -0.49
N GLU A 648 -19.96 -14.04 -1.77
CA GLU A 648 -18.81 -13.52 -2.53
C GLU A 648 -18.13 -12.31 -1.86
N GLN A 649 -18.90 -11.49 -1.14
CA GLN A 649 -18.38 -10.31 -0.44
C GLN A 649 -17.60 -10.71 0.82
N ALA A 650 -17.88 -11.88 1.39
CA ALA A 650 -17.23 -12.41 2.58
C ALA A 650 -15.94 -13.16 2.21
N LYS A 651 -15.02 -12.52 1.46
CA LYS A 651 -13.79 -13.06 0.84
C LYS A 651 -12.80 -13.78 1.79
N SER A 652 -13.23 -14.87 2.39
CA SER A 652 -12.50 -15.69 3.35
C SER A 652 -12.54 -17.15 2.94
N ILE A 653 -11.61 -17.94 3.46
CA ILE A 653 -11.59 -19.38 3.25
C ILE A 653 -12.87 -20.05 3.81
N HIS A 654 -13.44 -19.54 4.91
CA HIS A 654 -14.71 -20.04 5.43
C HIS A 654 -15.87 -19.85 4.46
N ALA A 655 -15.89 -18.73 3.72
CA ALA A 655 -16.91 -18.45 2.75
C ALA A 655 -16.76 -19.32 1.50
N LEU A 656 -15.50 -19.56 1.08
CA LEU A 656 -15.19 -20.52 0.02
C LEU A 656 -15.73 -21.92 0.37
N LEU A 657 -15.41 -22.40 1.57
CA LEU A 657 -15.86 -23.70 2.07
C LEU A 657 -17.38 -23.76 2.25
N PHE A 658 -18.01 -22.67 2.69
CA PHE A 658 -19.47 -22.57 2.80
C PHE A 658 -20.17 -22.67 1.45
N ALA A 659 -19.76 -21.86 0.46
CA ALA A 659 -20.33 -21.88 -0.88
C ALA A 659 -20.13 -23.25 -1.55
N GLY A 660 -18.97 -23.88 -1.33
CA GLY A 660 -18.65 -25.20 -1.83
C GLY A 660 -19.64 -26.31 -1.45
N LYS A 661 -20.32 -26.18 -0.30
CA LYS A 661 -21.34 -27.15 0.17
C LYS A 661 -22.56 -27.25 -0.77
N TYR A 662 -22.77 -26.25 -1.62
CA TYR A 662 -23.95 -26.14 -2.49
C TYR A 662 -23.66 -26.38 -3.98
N LEU A 663 -22.43 -26.82 -4.33
CA LEU A 663 -22.06 -27.13 -5.73
C LEU A 663 -22.84 -28.32 -6.30
N ASP A 664 -23.29 -29.22 -5.44
CA ASP A 664 -24.01 -30.43 -5.83
C ASP A 664 -25.55 -30.26 -5.80
N ASP A 665 -26.07 -29.08 -5.40
CA ASP A 665 -27.51 -28.77 -5.40
C ASP A 665 -27.91 -28.10 -6.74
N PRO A 666 -28.71 -28.75 -7.61
CA PRO A 666 -29.03 -28.21 -8.94
C PRO A 666 -29.68 -26.82 -8.94
N ALA A 667 -30.46 -26.48 -7.90
CA ALA A 667 -31.12 -25.19 -7.80
C ALA A 667 -30.15 -24.08 -7.37
N LEU A 668 -29.06 -24.41 -6.68
CA LEU A 668 -28.10 -23.45 -6.12
C LEU A 668 -26.73 -23.47 -6.81
N GLN A 669 -26.48 -24.50 -7.62
CA GLN A 669 -25.18 -24.85 -8.19
C GLN A 669 -24.49 -23.68 -8.89
N GLN A 670 -25.19 -22.91 -9.72
CA GLN A 670 -24.55 -21.79 -10.44
C GLN A 670 -24.21 -20.62 -9.51
N ALA A 671 -25.04 -20.32 -8.50
CA ALA A 671 -24.72 -19.28 -7.52
C ALA A 671 -23.53 -19.71 -6.65
N ALA A 672 -23.50 -20.98 -6.24
CA ALA A 672 -22.38 -21.57 -5.52
C ALA A 672 -21.08 -21.57 -6.33
N ALA A 673 -21.13 -21.96 -7.61
CA ALA A 673 -19.99 -21.99 -8.53
C ALA A 673 -19.38 -20.59 -8.73
N ASN A 674 -20.22 -19.58 -8.98
CA ASN A 674 -19.76 -18.20 -9.06
C ASN A 674 -19.13 -17.73 -7.75
N ALA A 675 -19.73 -18.06 -6.61
CA ALA A 675 -19.19 -17.69 -5.31
C ALA A 675 -17.82 -18.34 -5.04
N VAL A 676 -17.69 -19.65 -5.29
CA VAL A 676 -16.43 -20.38 -5.12
C VAL A 676 -15.34 -19.81 -6.02
N MET A 677 -15.63 -19.58 -7.30
CA MET A 677 -14.68 -18.99 -8.24
C MET A 677 -14.25 -17.59 -7.80
N ASN A 678 -15.20 -16.68 -7.54
CA ASN A 678 -14.89 -15.29 -7.24
C ASN A 678 -14.10 -15.15 -5.94
N ILE A 679 -14.41 -15.95 -4.92
CA ILE A 679 -13.65 -15.95 -3.66
C ILE A 679 -12.25 -16.51 -3.90
N ALA A 680 -12.13 -17.70 -4.52
CA ALA A 680 -10.84 -18.35 -4.73
C ALA A 680 -9.88 -17.49 -5.57
N MET A 681 -10.37 -16.92 -6.67
CA MET A 681 -9.56 -16.14 -7.61
C MET A 681 -9.18 -14.75 -7.06
N ALA A 682 -9.87 -14.25 -6.04
CA ALA A 682 -9.52 -12.99 -5.37
C ALA A 682 -8.42 -13.15 -4.31
N GLY A 683 -8.15 -14.38 -3.85
CA GLY A 683 -7.18 -14.68 -2.81
C GLY A 683 -6.03 -15.58 -3.28
N LYS A 684 -5.14 -15.91 -2.35
CA LYS A 684 -4.09 -16.93 -2.53
C LYS A 684 -4.35 -18.09 -1.58
N TYR A 685 -5.25 -18.97 -2.00
CA TYR A 685 -5.57 -20.21 -1.31
C TYR A 685 -4.89 -21.40 -1.98
N ASN A 686 -4.33 -22.31 -1.18
CA ASN A 686 -3.67 -23.53 -1.61
C ASN A 686 -4.29 -24.76 -0.93
N GLY A 687 -3.86 -25.95 -1.37
CA GLY A 687 -4.23 -27.22 -0.76
C GLY A 687 -5.36 -27.97 -1.45
N THR A 688 -5.56 -29.21 -1.03
CA THR A 688 -6.45 -30.18 -1.70
C THR A 688 -7.90 -29.72 -1.70
N LEU A 689 -8.42 -29.20 -0.58
CA LEU A 689 -9.81 -28.72 -0.49
C LEU A 689 -10.13 -27.64 -1.54
N VAL A 690 -9.22 -26.69 -1.72
CA VAL A 690 -9.41 -25.59 -2.69
C VAL A 690 -9.36 -26.15 -4.11
N LYS A 691 -8.41 -27.04 -4.40
CA LYS A 691 -8.30 -27.71 -5.71
C LYS A 691 -9.57 -28.49 -6.06
N GLU A 692 -10.12 -29.25 -5.12
CA GLU A 692 -11.35 -30.01 -5.31
C GLU A 692 -12.56 -29.11 -5.58
N LEU A 693 -12.72 -28.03 -4.79
CA LEU A 693 -13.81 -27.07 -5.00
C LEU A 693 -13.71 -26.35 -6.34
N LEU A 694 -12.51 -25.97 -6.77
CA LEU A 694 -12.30 -25.35 -8.08
C LEU A 694 -12.54 -26.35 -9.22
N ASN A 695 -12.09 -27.61 -9.08
CA ASN A 695 -12.36 -28.64 -10.09
C ASN A 695 -13.86 -28.92 -10.22
N LYS A 696 -14.60 -29.01 -9.10
CA LYS A 696 -16.07 -29.12 -9.13
C LYS A 696 -16.69 -27.90 -9.80
N THR A 697 -16.24 -26.69 -9.45
CA THR A 697 -16.70 -25.44 -10.07
C THR A 697 -16.45 -25.43 -11.57
N ILE A 698 -15.28 -25.84 -12.06
CA ILE A 698 -14.94 -25.96 -13.48
C ILE A 698 -15.92 -26.91 -14.20
N ALA A 699 -16.30 -28.02 -13.57
CA ALA A 699 -17.20 -29.00 -14.15
C ALA A 699 -18.61 -28.44 -14.35
N VAL A 700 -19.09 -27.60 -13.42
CA VAL A 700 -20.50 -27.19 -13.38
C VAL A 700 -20.76 -25.76 -13.85
N ILE A 701 -19.78 -24.84 -13.82
CA ILE A 701 -20.01 -23.43 -14.17
C ILE A 701 -20.39 -23.27 -15.66
N THR A 702 -21.40 -22.44 -15.90
CA THR A 702 -21.95 -22.15 -17.24
C THR A 702 -22.12 -20.64 -17.45
N GLY A 703 -22.35 -20.22 -18.70
CA GLY A 703 -22.55 -18.82 -19.07
C GLY A 703 -21.62 -18.38 -20.21
N PRO A 704 -21.84 -17.17 -20.78
CA PRO A 704 -21.09 -16.67 -21.94
C PRO A 704 -19.57 -16.66 -21.72
N ASP A 705 -19.13 -16.33 -20.50
CA ASP A 705 -17.71 -16.19 -20.15
C ASP A 705 -17.11 -17.46 -19.51
N SER A 706 -17.90 -18.53 -19.38
CA SER A 706 -17.49 -19.73 -18.63
C SER A 706 -16.24 -20.41 -19.20
N GLY A 707 -15.98 -20.29 -20.51
CA GLY A 707 -14.75 -20.77 -21.12
C GLY A 707 -13.50 -20.10 -20.53
N TYR A 708 -13.47 -18.76 -20.49
CA TYR A 708 -12.37 -18.00 -19.92
C TYR A 708 -12.20 -18.26 -18.41
N GLN A 709 -13.32 -18.33 -17.70
CA GLN A 709 -13.35 -18.62 -16.26
C GLN A 709 -12.74 -19.99 -15.93
N LYS A 710 -13.08 -21.02 -16.71
CA LYS A 710 -12.52 -22.37 -16.56
C LYS A 710 -11.01 -22.39 -16.77
N GLU A 711 -10.52 -21.72 -17.81
CA GLU A 711 -9.07 -21.63 -18.06
C GLU A 711 -8.34 -20.85 -16.97
N GLY A 712 -8.92 -19.76 -16.47
CA GLY A 712 -8.39 -19.01 -15.32
C GLY A 712 -8.24 -19.89 -14.06
N MET A 713 -9.27 -20.67 -13.72
CA MET A 713 -9.21 -21.59 -12.58
C MET A 713 -8.20 -22.74 -12.79
N LYS A 714 -8.12 -23.32 -13.99
CA LYS A 714 -7.11 -24.36 -14.30
C LYS A 714 -5.70 -23.83 -14.14
N LYS A 715 -5.43 -22.61 -14.65
CA LYS A 715 -4.15 -21.95 -14.48
C LYS A 715 -3.83 -21.74 -13.00
N TYR A 716 -4.79 -21.20 -12.24
CA TYR A 716 -4.64 -20.99 -10.81
C TYR A 716 -4.29 -22.29 -10.07
N ILE A 717 -4.99 -23.40 -10.38
CA ILE A 717 -4.67 -24.74 -9.83
C ILE A 717 -3.26 -25.18 -10.19
N SER A 718 -2.81 -24.96 -11.43
CA SER A 718 -1.47 -25.37 -11.89
C SER A 718 -0.32 -24.59 -11.24
N GLU A 719 -0.60 -23.36 -10.78
CA GLU A 719 0.37 -22.47 -10.13
C GLU A 719 0.34 -22.56 -8.60
N MET A 720 -0.57 -23.35 -8.01
CA MET A 720 -0.64 -23.55 -6.56
C MET A 720 0.63 -24.18 -6.01
N SER A 721 1.05 -23.76 -4.81
CA SER A 721 2.18 -24.37 -4.11
C SER A 721 1.88 -25.83 -3.74
N ALA A 722 2.95 -26.59 -3.46
CA ALA A 722 2.85 -27.97 -2.98
C ALA A 722 2.40 -28.09 -1.51
N GLU A 723 2.02 -26.98 -0.87
CA GLU A 723 1.54 -27.00 0.52
C GLU A 723 0.15 -27.65 0.61
N GLU A 724 -0.06 -28.49 1.62
CA GLU A 724 -1.29 -29.30 1.78
C GLU A 724 -2.55 -28.46 2.08
N GLY A 725 -2.38 -27.22 2.58
CA GLY A 725 -3.48 -26.32 2.95
C GLY A 725 -4.30 -26.81 4.14
N PHE A 726 -5.54 -26.36 4.26
CA PHE A 726 -6.44 -26.77 5.34
C PHE A 726 -7.00 -28.19 5.10
N VAL A 727 -7.10 -28.96 6.18
CA VAL A 727 -7.70 -30.29 6.22
C VAL A 727 -8.85 -30.29 7.23
N LYS A 728 -9.95 -30.98 6.89
CA LYS A 728 -11.12 -31.11 7.75
C LYS A 728 -10.82 -32.08 8.90
N VAL A 729 -10.92 -31.62 10.15
CA VAL A 729 -10.67 -32.43 11.36
C VAL A 729 -11.93 -33.12 11.86
N PHE A 730 -13.08 -32.45 11.78
CA PHE A 730 -14.37 -33.02 12.14
C PHE A 730 -15.17 -33.36 10.88
N ASN A 731 -15.52 -34.63 10.71
CA ASN A 731 -16.21 -35.10 9.49
C ASN A 731 -17.67 -34.62 9.39
N GLY A 732 -18.31 -34.29 10.52
CA GLY A 732 -19.72 -33.89 10.59
C GLY A 732 -20.70 -35.05 10.81
N THR A 733 -20.23 -36.28 10.98
CA THR A 733 -21.08 -37.47 11.10
C THR A 733 -20.86 -38.25 12.40
N ASP A 734 -19.62 -38.33 12.88
CA ASP A 734 -19.24 -39.12 14.04
C ASP A 734 -17.94 -38.60 14.67
N LEU A 735 -17.42 -39.31 15.68
CA LEU A 735 -16.19 -38.94 16.40
C LEU A 735 -14.91 -39.48 15.73
N THR A 736 -14.93 -39.92 14.47
CA THR A 736 -13.71 -40.32 13.77
C THR A 736 -12.71 -39.17 13.75
N GLY A 737 -11.46 -39.44 14.14
CA GLY A 737 -10.41 -38.44 14.32
C GLY A 737 -10.37 -37.81 15.72
N TRP A 738 -11.33 -38.16 16.59
CA TRP A 738 -11.43 -37.73 17.99
C TRP A 738 -11.40 -38.92 18.95
N LYS A 739 -11.03 -38.66 20.20
CA LYS A 739 -10.94 -39.64 21.29
C LYS A 739 -11.13 -38.95 22.64
N GLY A 740 -11.40 -39.73 23.69
CA GLY A 740 -11.45 -39.20 25.05
C GLY A 740 -10.07 -38.76 25.55
N LEU A 741 -10.04 -37.72 26.39
CA LEU A 741 -8.80 -37.24 27.00
C LEU A 741 -8.30 -38.22 28.09
N VAL A 742 -7.05 -38.68 27.97
CA VAL A 742 -6.38 -39.48 29.01
C VAL A 742 -5.38 -38.63 29.77
N GLY A 743 -5.81 -38.05 30.89
CA GLY A 743 -4.98 -37.24 31.78
C GLY A 743 -4.36 -36.01 31.11
N ASP A 744 -3.54 -35.26 31.85
CA ASP A 744 -2.74 -34.19 31.27
C ASP A 744 -1.55 -34.74 30.45
N PRO A 745 -0.97 -33.96 29.53
CA PRO A 745 0.16 -34.40 28.70
C PRO A 745 1.37 -34.92 29.49
N ILE A 746 1.65 -34.37 30.68
CA ILE A 746 2.81 -34.79 31.51
C ILE A 746 2.56 -36.18 32.09
N LYS A 747 1.37 -36.44 32.64
CA LYS A 747 1.00 -37.77 33.13
C LYS A 747 0.95 -38.77 31.99
N ARG A 748 0.34 -38.40 30.86
CA ARG A 748 0.21 -39.25 29.67
C ARG A 748 1.56 -39.69 29.10
N SER A 749 2.56 -38.79 29.06
CA SER A 749 3.90 -39.11 28.57
C SER A 749 4.70 -40.08 29.45
N LYS A 750 4.28 -40.30 30.71
CA LYS A 750 4.91 -41.24 31.65
C LYS A 750 4.27 -42.63 31.65
N MET A 751 3.14 -42.82 30.96
CA MET A 751 2.47 -44.12 30.86
C MET A 751 3.17 -44.99 29.82
N ASP A 752 3.34 -46.28 30.13
CA ASP A 752 3.70 -47.26 29.10
C ASP A 752 2.53 -47.49 28.13
N ALA A 753 2.84 -48.07 26.96
CA ALA A 753 1.87 -48.24 25.88
C ALA A 753 0.64 -49.07 26.29
N LYS A 754 0.79 -50.07 27.18
CA LYS A 754 -0.32 -50.92 27.61
C LYS A 754 -1.23 -50.15 28.57
N THR A 755 -0.65 -49.51 29.57
CA THR A 755 -1.39 -48.68 30.54
C THR A 755 -2.16 -47.56 29.84
N LEU A 756 -1.53 -46.89 28.87
CA LEU A 756 -2.19 -45.84 28.09
C LEU A 756 -3.36 -46.39 27.25
N ALA A 757 -3.19 -47.55 26.61
CA ALA A 757 -4.26 -48.16 25.83
C ALA A 757 -5.48 -48.54 26.70
N GLU A 758 -5.26 -49.11 27.89
CA GLU A 758 -6.33 -49.45 28.83
C GLU A 758 -7.06 -48.20 29.36
N ALA A 759 -6.32 -47.12 29.64
CA ALA A 759 -6.90 -45.84 30.05
C ALA A 759 -7.68 -45.16 28.91
N GLN A 760 -7.22 -45.30 27.66
CA GLN A 760 -7.87 -44.73 26.49
C GLN A 760 -9.26 -45.31 26.27
N VAL A 761 -9.44 -46.63 26.41
CA VAL A 761 -10.76 -47.27 26.29
C VAL A 761 -11.78 -46.64 27.25
N LYS A 762 -11.39 -46.41 28.51
CA LYS A 762 -12.25 -45.78 29.53
C LYS A 762 -12.56 -44.33 29.18
N ALA A 763 -11.57 -43.57 28.71
CA ALA A 763 -11.76 -42.18 28.31
C ALA A 763 -12.70 -42.07 27.09
N ASP A 764 -12.58 -42.98 26.12
CA ASP A 764 -13.43 -43.02 24.93
C ASP A 764 -14.90 -43.31 25.29
N GLU A 765 -15.16 -44.20 26.26
CA GLU A 765 -16.51 -44.43 26.77
C GLU A 765 -17.13 -43.19 27.43
N VAL A 766 -16.33 -42.38 28.14
CA VAL A 766 -16.78 -41.11 28.73
C VAL A 766 -17.06 -40.09 27.63
N ALA A 767 -16.18 -39.97 26.65
CA ALA A 767 -16.34 -39.06 25.52
C ALA A 767 -17.62 -39.35 24.72
N GLN A 768 -17.90 -40.62 24.43
CA GLN A 768 -19.12 -41.03 23.71
C GLN A 768 -20.42 -40.68 24.45
N LYS A 769 -20.39 -40.56 25.79
CA LYS A 769 -21.55 -40.17 26.59
C LYS A 769 -21.75 -38.65 26.63
N GLY A 770 -20.66 -37.89 26.71
CA GLY A 770 -20.70 -36.42 26.86
C GLY A 770 -20.74 -35.64 25.56
N TRP A 771 -20.19 -36.18 24.48
CA TRP A 771 -20.09 -35.56 23.17
C TRP A 771 -20.98 -36.27 22.15
N LYS A 772 -21.78 -35.49 21.42
CA LYS A 772 -22.71 -36.00 20.42
C LYS A 772 -22.60 -35.21 19.13
N VAL A 773 -22.82 -35.90 18.01
CA VAL A 773 -23.04 -35.24 16.72
C VAL A 773 -24.52 -34.98 16.54
N VAL A 774 -24.91 -33.71 16.43
CA VAL A 774 -26.30 -33.27 16.26
C VAL A 774 -26.35 -32.34 15.06
N ASN A 775 -27.11 -32.68 14.02
CA ASN A 775 -27.26 -31.86 12.80
C ASN A 775 -25.93 -31.45 12.13
N GLY A 776 -24.91 -32.32 12.19
CA GLY A 776 -23.59 -32.03 11.65
C GLY A 776 -22.71 -31.14 12.54
N GLU A 777 -23.13 -30.91 13.79
CA GLU A 777 -22.41 -30.15 14.81
C GLU A 777 -21.90 -31.10 15.89
N LEU A 778 -20.68 -30.86 16.36
CA LEU A 778 -20.10 -31.56 17.49
C LEU A 778 -20.49 -30.83 18.78
N GLN A 779 -21.40 -31.42 19.56
CA GLN A 779 -21.98 -30.79 20.75
C GLN A 779 -21.57 -31.51 22.03
N PHE A 780 -21.10 -30.72 23.00
CA PHE A 780 -21.03 -31.15 24.39
C PHE A 780 -22.33 -30.81 25.10
N GLN A 781 -22.87 -31.75 25.89
CA GLN A 781 -24.20 -31.60 26.49
C GLN A 781 -24.17 -30.93 27.87
N ILE A 782 -23.49 -31.53 28.86
CA ILE A 782 -23.36 -30.96 30.23
C ILE A 782 -22.42 -31.79 31.11
N HIS A 783 -22.38 -33.12 30.91
CA HIS A 783 -21.55 -34.05 31.69
C HIS A 783 -20.60 -34.82 30.77
N GLY A 784 -19.33 -34.89 31.14
CA GLY A 784 -18.30 -35.60 30.40
C GLY A 784 -16.92 -35.01 30.69
N ASP A 785 -15.95 -35.43 29.89
CA ASP A 785 -14.58 -34.93 29.92
C ASP A 785 -14.24 -34.30 28.56
N ASN A 786 -13.09 -33.63 28.46
CA ASN A 786 -12.61 -33.01 27.23
C ASN A 786 -12.51 -34.03 26.10
N LEU A 787 -12.75 -33.55 24.88
CA LEU A 787 -12.58 -34.34 23.67
C LEU A 787 -11.28 -33.93 22.98
N ALA A 788 -10.42 -34.91 22.67
CA ALA A 788 -9.10 -34.66 22.11
C ALA A 788 -8.97 -35.21 20.69
N THR A 789 -8.16 -34.56 19.85
CA THR A 789 -7.83 -35.09 18.53
C THR A 789 -6.99 -36.38 18.66
N VAL A 790 -7.20 -37.35 17.76
CA VAL A 790 -6.33 -38.54 17.68
C VAL A 790 -4.93 -38.13 17.23
N LYS A 791 -4.86 -37.27 16.20
CA LYS A 791 -3.62 -36.70 15.68
C LYS A 791 -3.07 -35.63 16.63
N LYS A 792 -1.76 -35.59 16.78
CA LYS A 792 -1.02 -34.50 17.44
C LYS A 792 -0.66 -33.44 16.42
N TYR A 793 -0.71 -32.18 16.83
CA TYR A 793 -0.40 -31.03 15.97
C TYR A 793 0.75 -30.22 16.57
N GLY A 794 1.68 -29.84 15.71
CA GLY A 794 2.77 -28.92 16.01
C GLY A 794 2.40 -27.49 15.68
N ASP A 795 3.20 -26.83 14.84
CA ASP A 795 2.89 -25.50 14.33
C ASP A 795 1.70 -25.60 13.38
N MET A 796 0.68 -24.77 13.61
CA MET A 796 -0.60 -24.91 12.92
C MET A 796 -1.35 -23.59 12.79
N GLU A 797 -2.27 -23.59 11.85
CA GLU A 797 -3.36 -22.65 11.75
C GLU A 797 -4.68 -23.42 11.81
N MET A 798 -5.58 -23.03 12.71
CA MET A 798 -6.85 -23.67 12.95
C MET A 798 -7.99 -22.70 12.67
N LEU A 799 -9.04 -23.22 12.04
CA LEU A 799 -10.31 -22.56 11.81
C LEU A 799 -11.40 -23.36 12.50
N VAL A 800 -12.28 -22.70 13.24
CA VAL A 800 -13.34 -23.36 13.99
C VAL A 800 -14.50 -22.42 14.25
N ASP A 801 -15.70 -22.86 13.87
CA ASP A 801 -16.94 -22.23 14.31
C ASP A 801 -17.37 -22.82 15.65
N TRP A 802 -17.79 -21.98 16.58
CA TRP A 802 -18.28 -22.39 17.89
C TRP A 802 -19.48 -21.55 18.34
N LYS A 803 -20.33 -22.08 19.23
CA LYS A 803 -21.32 -21.31 19.98
C LYS A 803 -21.56 -21.93 21.35
N ILE A 804 -21.82 -21.08 22.33
CA ILE A 804 -22.39 -21.51 23.61
C ILE A 804 -23.90 -21.60 23.41
N ILE A 805 -24.49 -22.74 23.80
CA ILE A 805 -25.93 -22.93 23.79
C ILE A 805 -26.47 -22.35 25.09
N ASP A 806 -27.44 -21.45 25.00
CA ASP A 806 -27.97 -20.74 26.16
C ASP A 806 -28.84 -21.67 27.04
N ASP A 807 -28.28 -22.13 28.16
CA ASP A 807 -28.99 -22.91 29.17
C ASP A 807 -29.69 -22.05 30.23
N LYS A 808 -29.70 -20.72 30.04
CA LYS A 808 -30.29 -19.69 30.90
C LYS A 808 -29.69 -19.58 32.30
N LYS A 809 -28.49 -20.13 32.52
CA LYS A 809 -27.81 -20.03 33.83
C LYS A 809 -26.79 -18.90 33.92
N GLY A 810 -26.34 -18.33 32.79
CA GLY A 810 -25.34 -17.27 32.78
C GLY A 810 -23.92 -17.74 33.13
N GLU A 811 -23.65 -19.04 33.05
CA GLU A 811 -22.41 -19.69 33.49
C GLU A 811 -21.67 -20.38 32.33
N GLY A 812 -21.93 -19.95 31.08
CA GLY A 812 -21.30 -20.52 29.88
C GLY A 812 -19.77 -20.48 29.94
N ASP A 813 -19.11 -21.64 29.86
CA ASP A 813 -17.65 -21.77 29.86
C ASP A 813 -17.18 -22.93 28.96
N ALA A 814 -16.21 -22.66 28.10
CA ALA A 814 -15.54 -23.65 27.27
C ALA A 814 -14.17 -23.12 26.83
N GLY A 815 -13.48 -23.88 25.98
CA GLY A 815 -12.19 -23.47 25.46
C GLY A 815 -11.60 -24.49 24.51
N ILE A 816 -10.51 -24.10 23.86
CA ILE A 816 -9.75 -24.96 22.97
C ILE A 816 -8.31 -25.01 23.47
N TYR A 817 -7.90 -26.15 24.03
CA TYR A 817 -6.53 -26.37 24.47
C TYR A 817 -5.62 -26.57 23.26
N LEU A 818 -4.55 -25.78 23.20
CA LEU A 818 -3.56 -25.87 22.14
C LEU A 818 -2.42 -26.77 22.61
N ARG A 819 -2.15 -27.86 21.89
CA ARG A 819 -1.15 -28.87 22.29
C ARG A 819 -1.33 -29.34 23.74
N GLY A 820 -2.59 -29.51 24.15
CA GLY A 820 -2.98 -29.93 25.50
C GLY A 820 -2.67 -28.92 26.62
N THR A 821 -2.23 -27.69 26.32
CA THR A 821 -1.93 -26.67 27.35
C THR A 821 -1.66 -25.27 26.80
N PRO A 822 -2.11 -24.20 27.47
CA PRO A 822 -3.44 -23.86 27.96
C PRO A 822 -4.42 -23.54 26.81
N GLN A 823 -5.57 -22.95 27.15
CA GLN A 823 -6.72 -22.81 26.28
C GLN A 823 -6.88 -21.42 25.67
N VAL A 824 -7.35 -21.37 24.43
CA VAL A 824 -8.10 -20.23 23.90
C VAL A 824 -9.50 -20.27 24.51
N GLN A 825 -9.81 -19.27 25.33
CA GLN A 825 -11.03 -19.25 26.14
C GLN A 825 -12.28 -18.93 25.32
N ILE A 826 -13.40 -19.56 25.71
CA ILE A 826 -14.75 -19.32 25.24
C ILE A 826 -15.65 -19.15 26.48
N TRP A 827 -16.48 -18.12 26.55
CA TRP A 827 -17.40 -17.97 27.70
C TRP A 827 -18.59 -17.06 27.41
N ASP A 828 -19.57 -17.11 28.31
CA ASP A 828 -20.66 -16.13 28.37
C ASP A 828 -20.17 -14.84 29.03
N LEU A 829 -20.31 -13.71 28.33
CA LEU A 829 -19.91 -12.39 28.81
C LEU A 829 -20.67 -11.94 30.06
N ALA A 830 -21.84 -12.52 30.33
CA ALA A 830 -22.62 -12.24 31.54
C ALA A 830 -21.91 -12.74 32.83
N ARG A 831 -20.96 -13.68 32.71
CA ARG A 831 -20.22 -14.31 33.82
C ARG A 831 -19.12 -13.40 34.38
N THR A 832 -19.51 -12.21 34.82
CA THR A 832 -18.58 -11.12 35.18
C THR A 832 -17.76 -11.38 36.45
N ASN A 833 -18.21 -12.28 37.32
CA ASN A 833 -17.52 -12.70 38.55
C ASN A 833 -16.15 -13.35 38.29
N VAL A 834 -15.93 -13.94 37.11
CA VAL A 834 -14.65 -14.53 36.69
C VAL A 834 -13.92 -13.69 35.65
N GLY A 835 -14.42 -12.47 35.38
CA GLY A 835 -13.83 -11.56 34.41
C GLY A 835 -14.27 -11.80 32.96
N ALA A 836 -15.39 -12.50 32.73
CA ALA A 836 -15.82 -12.87 31.37
C ALA A 836 -16.17 -11.68 30.45
N GLN A 837 -16.47 -10.51 31.02
CA GLN A 837 -16.84 -9.30 30.29
C GLN A 837 -15.76 -8.78 29.32
N VAL A 838 -14.53 -9.29 29.40
CA VAL A 838 -13.44 -8.87 28.50
C VAL A 838 -13.50 -9.53 27.13
N GLY A 839 -14.33 -10.56 26.93
CA GLY A 839 -14.49 -11.25 25.64
C GLY A 839 -13.76 -12.60 25.57
N SER A 840 -14.08 -13.41 24.56
CA SER A 840 -13.41 -14.69 24.29
C SER A 840 -12.13 -14.52 23.46
N GLY A 841 -11.36 -15.59 23.31
CA GLY A 841 -10.16 -15.64 22.46
C GLY A 841 -8.83 -15.31 23.14
N GLY A 842 -8.86 -14.99 24.45
CA GLY A 842 -7.67 -14.85 25.28
C GLY A 842 -7.02 -16.19 25.64
N LEU A 843 -5.76 -16.15 26.09
CA LEU A 843 -4.97 -17.32 26.52
C LEU A 843 -5.07 -17.51 28.03
N TYR A 844 -6.22 -18.00 28.48
CA TYR A 844 -6.51 -18.14 29.90
C TYR A 844 -5.60 -19.20 30.51
N ASN A 845 -5.08 -18.89 31.71
CA ASN A 845 -4.01 -19.61 32.43
C ASN A 845 -2.56 -19.21 32.12
N ASN A 846 -2.31 -18.30 31.17
CA ASN A 846 -1.07 -17.53 31.19
C ASN A 846 -1.03 -16.67 32.46
N GLN A 847 0.05 -16.76 33.24
CA GLN A 847 0.25 -15.97 34.48
C GLN A 847 1.25 -14.82 34.29
N THR A 848 2.30 -15.07 33.53
CA THR A 848 3.38 -14.12 33.24
C THR A 848 3.11 -13.38 31.93
N ASN A 849 2.63 -14.10 30.92
CA ASN A 849 2.28 -13.53 29.63
C ASN A 849 0.84 -13.01 29.61
N PRO A 850 0.48 -12.09 28.68
CA PRO A 850 -0.91 -11.65 28.52
C PRO A 850 -1.89 -12.82 28.39
N SER A 851 -3.01 -12.74 29.12
CA SER A 851 -4.08 -13.74 29.10
C SER A 851 -5.41 -13.20 28.61
N LYS A 852 -5.66 -11.89 28.79
CA LYS A 852 -6.90 -11.22 28.37
C LYS A 852 -6.87 -10.88 26.88
N PRO A 853 -8.00 -10.96 26.16
CA PRO A 853 -8.09 -10.50 24.78
C PRO A 853 -7.97 -8.98 24.67
N LEU A 854 -7.62 -8.51 23.47
CA LEU A 854 -7.46 -7.09 23.13
C LEU A 854 -8.80 -6.34 23.07
N LYS A 855 -9.89 -7.02 22.72
CA LYS A 855 -11.25 -6.46 22.67
C LYS A 855 -12.32 -7.56 22.65
N VAL A 856 -13.54 -7.17 23.01
CA VAL A 856 -14.75 -8.01 22.88
C VAL A 856 -15.16 -8.06 21.41
N ALA A 857 -15.35 -9.27 20.88
CA ALA A 857 -15.84 -9.50 19.52
C ALA A 857 -16.89 -10.62 19.42
N ASP A 858 -17.33 -11.14 20.57
CA ASP A 858 -18.28 -12.24 20.69
C ASP A 858 -19.65 -11.88 20.13
N ASN A 859 -20.26 -12.85 19.43
CA ASN A 859 -21.68 -12.86 19.14
C ASN A 859 -22.46 -13.35 20.38
N LYS A 860 -23.76 -13.04 20.41
CA LYS A 860 -24.67 -13.44 21.50
C LYS A 860 -24.72 -14.97 21.65
N LEU A 861 -25.18 -15.45 22.82
CA LEU A 861 -25.46 -16.86 23.01
C LEU A 861 -26.42 -17.38 21.93
N ASP A 862 -26.31 -18.67 21.60
CA ASP A 862 -26.97 -19.35 20.48
C ASP A 862 -26.57 -18.88 19.07
N GLU A 863 -25.82 -17.78 18.94
CA GLU A 863 -25.24 -17.34 17.67
C GLU A 863 -23.83 -17.89 17.47
N TRP A 864 -23.49 -18.19 16.21
CA TRP A 864 -22.19 -18.73 15.86
C TRP A 864 -21.10 -17.66 15.94
N ASN A 865 -19.95 -18.06 16.46
CA ASN A 865 -18.68 -17.36 16.42
C ASN A 865 -17.70 -18.16 15.58
N THR A 866 -16.65 -17.52 15.09
CA THR A 866 -15.56 -18.20 14.40
C THR A 866 -14.20 -17.75 14.94
N PHE A 867 -13.34 -18.73 15.24
CA PHE A 867 -11.94 -18.46 15.51
C PHE A 867 -11.07 -18.81 14.31
N ARG A 868 -10.07 -17.96 14.09
CA ARG A 868 -8.83 -18.32 13.41
C ARG A 868 -7.71 -18.28 14.44
N ILE A 869 -7.05 -19.40 14.66
CA ILE A 869 -5.99 -19.56 15.66
C ILE A 869 -4.70 -19.92 14.93
N LEU A 870 -3.67 -19.09 15.05
CA LEU A 870 -2.33 -19.37 14.54
C LEU A 870 -1.42 -19.69 15.73
N MET A 871 -0.92 -20.92 15.80
CA MET A 871 0.08 -21.35 16.78
C MET A 871 1.38 -21.67 16.06
N LYS A 872 2.42 -20.86 16.27
CA LYS A 872 3.74 -21.03 15.64
C LYS A 872 4.84 -20.93 16.68
N GLY A 873 5.70 -21.95 16.77
CA GLY A 873 6.65 -22.10 17.86
C GLY A 873 5.92 -22.18 19.21
N ASP A 874 6.15 -21.18 20.06
CA ASP A 874 5.50 -21.00 21.35
C ASP A 874 4.48 -19.85 21.37
N ARG A 875 4.15 -19.28 20.21
CA ARG A 875 3.28 -18.11 20.12
C ARG A 875 1.92 -18.42 19.54
N VAL A 876 0.92 -17.72 20.05
CA VAL A 876 -0.46 -17.83 19.61
C VAL A 876 -0.99 -16.46 19.19
N THR A 877 -1.67 -16.44 18.06
CA THR A 877 -2.47 -15.32 17.56
C THR A 877 -3.90 -15.80 17.32
N VAL A 878 -4.89 -15.04 17.77
CA VAL A 878 -6.31 -15.40 17.65
C VAL A 878 -7.07 -14.24 17.03
N TRP A 879 -7.84 -14.55 16.00
CA TRP A 879 -8.91 -13.69 15.49
C TRP A 879 -10.26 -14.29 15.86
N LEU A 880 -11.15 -13.49 16.42
CA LEU A 880 -12.54 -13.83 16.73
C LEU A 880 -13.45 -13.03 15.81
N ASN A 881 -14.26 -13.71 14.99
CA ASN A 881 -15.16 -13.05 14.04
C ASN A 881 -14.42 -12.04 13.14
N GLY A 882 -13.20 -12.38 12.72
CA GLY A 882 -12.32 -11.55 11.88
C GLY A 882 -11.58 -10.44 12.63
N GLU A 883 -11.88 -10.24 13.92
CA GLU A 883 -11.23 -9.24 14.75
C GLU A 883 -10.03 -9.81 15.51
N LEU A 884 -8.88 -9.14 15.47
CA LEU A 884 -7.69 -9.57 16.22
C LEU A 884 -7.93 -9.39 17.73
N VAL A 885 -7.88 -10.50 18.48
CA VAL A 885 -8.14 -10.53 19.93
C VAL A 885 -6.94 -11.03 20.75
N THR A 886 -6.02 -11.79 20.16
CA THR A 886 -4.74 -12.16 20.78
C THR A 886 -3.64 -12.01 19.73
N ASP A 887 -2.57 -11.27 20.03
CA ASP A 887 -1.52 -10.96 19.06
C ASP A 887 -0.14 -11.49 19.49
N ASN A 888 0.30 -12.55 18.82
CA ASN A 888 1.66 -13.09 18.92
C ASN A 888 2.17 -13.32 20.36
N VAL A 889 1.29 -13.82 21.24
CA VAL A 889 1.55 -13.98 22.67
C VAL A 889 2.21 -15.33 22.95
N VAL A 890 3.23 -15.35 23.81
CA VAL A 890 3.89 -16.58 24.26
C VAL A 890 2.94 -17.39 25.14
N LEU A 891 2.78 -18.66 24.80
CA LEU A 891 1.93 -19.62 25.49
C LEU A 891 2.74 -20.36 26.56
N GLU A 892 2.28 -20.32 27.82
CA GLU A 892 2.93 -21.00 28.94
C GLU A 892 2.60 -22.50 28.98
N ASN A 893 3.45 -23.32 29.57
CA ASN A 893 3.06 -24.69 29.92
C ASN A 893 2.29 -24.66 31.24
N PHE A 894 0.95 -24.73 31.18
CA PHE A 894 0.10 -24.62 32.37
C PHE A 894 0.36 -25.74 33.40
N TRP A 895 0.70 -26.93 32.94
CA TRP A 895 0.90 -28.12 33.79
C TRP A 895 2.23 -28.09 34.54
N ASP A 896 3.27 -27.58 33.90
CA ASP A 896 4.58 -27.35 34.52
C ASP A 896 5.28 -26.16 33.84
N ARG A 897 5.17 -24.99 34.47
CA ARG A 897 5.75 -23.74 33.97
C ARG A 897 7.29 -23.72 33.97
N SER A 898 7.94 -24.73 34.55
CA SER A 898 9.39 -24.90 34.42
C SER A 898 9.79 -25.51 33.07
N LEU A 899 8.84 -26.10 32.33
CA LEU A 899 9.05 -26.69 31.01
C LEU A 899 8.59 -25.75 29.88
N PRO A 900 9.22 -25.84 28.69
CA PRO A 900 8.68 -25.17 27.51
C PRO A 900 7.31 -25.74 27.11
N ILE A 901 6.61 -25.03 26.24
CA ILE A 901 5.41 -25.55 25.60
C ILE A 901 5.73 -26.81 24.80
N PHE A 902 4.79 -27.76 24.74
CA PHE A 902 4.99 -28.99 23.98
C PHE A 902 5.22 -28.69 22.49
N ALA A 903 6.12 -29.44 21.88
CA ALA A 903 6.43 -29.30 20.46
C ALA A 903 5.23 -29.71 19.59
N GLU A 904 4.59 -30.80 19.96
CA GLU A 904 3.34 -31.29 19.40
C GLU A 904 2.51 -31.92 20.52
N GLU A 905 1.19 -31.76 20.45
CA GLU A 905 0.25 -32.58 21.23
C GLU A 905 -1.15 -32.52 20.60
N GLN A 906 -2.11 -33.19 21.23
CA GLN A 906 -3.51 -33.17 20.82
C GLN A 906 -4.10 -31.76 21.00
N ILE A 907 -5.10 -31.42 20.18
CA ILE A 907 -5.99 -30.29 20.41
C ILE A 907 -7.17 -30.80 21.21
N GLU A 908 -7.59 -30.07 22.24
CA GLU A 908 -8.68 -30.51 23.13
C GLU A 908 -9.82 -29.48 23.13
N LEU A 909 -11.05 -29.95 22.96
CA LEU A 909 -12.26 -29.17 23.16
C LEU A 909 -12.70 -29.36 24.61
N GLN A 910 -12.81 -28.26 25.34
CA GLN A 910 -13.08 -28.30 26.77
C GLN A 910 -14.54 -28.67 27.05
N ALA A 911 -14.73 -29.57 28.03
CA ALA A 911 -16.01 -29.87 28.65
C ALA A 911 -16.08 -29.18 30.02
N HIS A 912 -16.80 -28.04 30.13
CA HIS A 912 -16.85 -27.27 31.37
C HIS A 912 -18.29 -26.94 31.83
N GLY A 913 -19.13 -27.98 31.93
CA GLY A 913 -20.45 -27.90 32.57
C GLY A 913 -21.54 -27.13 31.81
N SER A 914 -21.19 -26.44 30.72
CA SER A 914 -22.12 -25.70 29.85
C SER A 914 -22.21 -26.36 28.48
N PRO A 915 -23.38 -26.43 27.84
CA PRO A 915 -23.49 -26.97 26.51
C PRO A 915 -22.82 -26.05 25.47
N VAL A 916 -21.97 -26.62 24.63
CA VAL A 916 -21.21 -25.91 23.58
C VAL A 916 -21.25 -26.72 22.29
N ALA A 917 -21.37 -26.04 21.16
CA ALA A 917 -21.38 -26.65 19.83
C ALA A 917 -20.19 -26.15 19.00
N TYR A 918 -19.59 -27.05 18.24
CA TYR A 918 -18.52 -26.77 17.28
C TYR A 918 -18.89 -27.29 15.90
N ARG A 919 -18.47 -26.57 14.85
CA ARG A 919 -18.56 -27.03 13.46
C ARG A 919 -17.40 -26.47 12.63
N ASP A 920 -17.28 -26.94 11.40
CA ASP A 920 -16.30 -26.41 10.44
C ASP A 920 -14.87 -26.34 11.02
N ILE A 921 -14.43 -27.44 11.65
CA ILE A 921 -13.11 -27.55 12.26
C ILE A 921 -12.08 -27.95 11.19
N TYR A 922 -11.20 -27.02 10.84
CA TYR A 922 -10.12 -27.24 9.87
C TYR A 922 -8.76 -26.88 10.48
N ILE A 923 -7.74 -27.66 10.15
CA ILE A 923 -6.35 -27.38 10.55
C ILE A 923 -5.45 -27.44 9.33
N ARG A 924 -4.54 -26.47 9.24
CA ARG A 924 -3.41 -26.44 8.32
C ARG A 924 -2.13 -26.51 9.15
N GLU A 925 -1.33 -27.55 8.93
CA GLU A 925 -0.02 -27.64 9.57
C GLU A 925 0.98 -26.70 8.88
N ILE A 926 1.87 -26.14 9.70
CA ILE A 926 2.93 -25.24 9.26
C ILE A 926 4.25 -25.97 9.51
N PRO A 927 5.16 -26.04 8.51
CA PRO A 927 6.46 -26.67 8.71
C PRO A 927 7.21 -26.04 9.88
N ARG A 928 7.65 -26.88 10.82
CA ARG A 928 8.43 -26.47 12.00
C ARG A 928 9.93 -26.60 11.71
N PRO A 929 10.78 -25.64 12.14
CA PRO A 929 12.23 -25.84 12.11
C PRO A 929 12.63 -27.04 12.99
N LYS A 930 13.64 -27.79 12.55
CA LYS A 930 14.23 -28.86 13.34
C LYS A 930 14.92 -28.27 14.57
N ALA A 931 14.59 -28.77 15.76
CA ALA A 931 15.22 -28.32 17.00
C ALA A 931 16.74 -28.59 16.99
N PHE A 932 17.51 -27.63 17.48
CA PHE A 932 18.94 -27.80 17.69
C PHE A 932 19.20 -28.78 18.84
N GLU A 933 20.05 -29.77 18.59
CA GLU A 933 20.46 -30.76 19.57
C GLU A 933 21.96 -30.67 19.83
N LEU A 934 22.34 -30.81 21.10
CA LEU A 934 23.74 -30.93 21.48
C LEU A 934 24.34 -32.22 20.90
N SER A 935 25.59 -32.12 20.42
CA SER A 935 26.38 -33.29 20.09
C SER A 935 26.59 -34.20 21.32
N ALA A 936 26.86 -35.49 21.10
CA ALA A 936 27.14 -36.42 22.20
C ALA A 936 28.30 -35.94 23.09
N GLN A 937 29.30 -35.30 22.48
CA GLN A 937 30.43 -34.72 23.20
C GLN A 937 30.01 -33.50 24.04
N GLU A 938 29.21 -32.57 23.50
CA GLU A 938 28.73 -31.42 24.27
C GLU A 938 27.83 -31.83 25.44
N LYS A 939 26.99 -32.87 25.25
CA LYS A 939 26.21 -33.47 26.34
C LYS A 939 27.12 -34.01 27.45
N LYS A 940 28.17 -34.75 27.07
CA LYS A 940 29.17 -35.30 28.02
C LYS A 940 29.94 -34.20 28.74
N GLU A 941 30.22 -33.09 28.07
CA GLU A 941 30.89 -31.93 28.65
C GLU A 941 29.98 -31.10 29.58
N GLY A 942 28.68 -31.38 29.62
CA GLY A 942 27.73 -30.68 30.47
C GLY A 942 27.17 -29.39 29.88
N TYR A 943 27.17 -29.24 28.54
CA TYR A 943 26.42 -28.15 27.90
C TYR A 943 24.91 -28.35 28.06
N GLN A 944 24.20 -27.22 28.08
CA GLN A 944 22.75 -27.12 28.07
C GLN A 944 22.33 -26.19 26.93
N VAL A 945 21.25 -26.54 26.23
CA VAL A 945 20.68 -25.69 25.17
C VAL A 945 19.92 -24.54 25.82
N LEU A 946 20.20 -23.31 25.41
CA LEU A 946 19.44 -22.13 25.82
C LEU A 946 18.38 -21.74 24.79
N PHE A 947 18.62 -22.02 23.52
CA PHE A 947 17.67 -21.81 22.45
C PHE A 947 17.83 -22.91 21.40
N ASP A 948 16.76 -23.69 21.19
CA ASP A 948 16.74 -24.80 20.25
C ASP A 948 16.16 -24.44 18.87
N GLY A 949 15.77 -23.18 18.67
CA GLY A 949 15.11 -22.73 17.44
C GLY A 949 13.58 -22.78 17.49
N THR A 950 12.98 -23.27 18.56
CA THR A 950 11.54 -23.58 18.56
C THR A 950 10.72 -22.86 19.62
N ASN A 951 11.34 -22.34 20.69
CA ASN A 951 10.66 -21.58 21.74
C ASN A 951 11.61 -20.60 22.47
N MET A 952 11.03 -19.58 23.10
CA MET A 952 11.71 -18.55 23.91
C MET A 952 11.68 -18.86 25.42
N HIS A 953 11.44 -20.11 25.83
CA HIS A 953 11.15 -20.45 27.23
C HIS A 953 12.23 -20.00 28.22
N ASN A 954 13.50 -20.07 27.83
CA ASN A 954 14.62 -19.68 28.70
C ASN A 954 14.92 -18.18 28.67
N TRP A 955 14.11 -17.38 27.97
CA TRP A 955 14.35 -15.95 27.73
C TRP A 955 13.24 -15.08 28.33
N MET A 956 13.59 -13.83 28.65
CA MET A 956 12.72 -12.78 29.18
C MET A 956 13.19 -11.39 28.71
N GLY A 957 12.46 -10.33 29.05
CA GLY A 957 12.75 -8.97 28.58
C GLY A 957 12.02 -8.66 27.28
N ASN A 958 12.71 -8.08 26.29
CA ASN A 958 12.13 -7.74 24.99
C ASN A 958 11.88 -9.00 24.14
N THR A 959 10.78 -9.68 24.41
CA THR A 959 10.28 -10.78 23.56
C THR A 959 9.31 -10.27 22.50
N THR A 960 9.13 -8.95 22.34
CA THR A 960 8.26 -8.41 21.29
C THR A 960 9.02 -8.25 19.99
N ASP A 961 10.21 -7.65 20.03
CA ASP A 961 11.02 -7.43 18.83
C ASP A 961 12.00 -8.59 18.56
N TYR A 962 12.38 -9.35 19.59
CA TYR A 962 13.11 -10.60 19.43
C TYR A 962 12.10 -11.74 19.21
N VAL A 963 11.97 -12.15 17.95
CA VAL A 963 11.01 -13.16 17.48
C VAL A 963 11.73 -14.40 16.97
N ILE A 964 11.00 -15.51 16.85
CA ILE A 964 11.53 -16.73 16.24
C ILE A 964 11.22 -16.71 14.74
N GLU A 965 12.27 -16.70 13.92
CA GLU A 965 12.16 -16.81 12.46
C GLU A 965 13.05 -17.94 11.96
N ASN A 966 12.46 -18.94 11.29
CA ASN A 966 13.17 -20.04 10.65
C ASN A 966 14.17 -20.78 11.56
N GLY A 967 13.86 -20.93 12.85
CA GLY A 967 14.76 -21.58 13.81
C GLY A 967 15.78 -20.64 14.48
N ASN A 968 15.72 -19.33 14.23
CA ASN A 968 16.66 -18.34 14.76
C ASN A 968 15.93 -17.35 15.69
N ILE A 969 16.63 -16.82 16.70
CA ILE A 969 16.22 -15.59 17.36
C ILE A 969 16.55 -14.44 16.41
N ALA A 970 15.55 -13.74 15.91
CA ALA A 970 15.70 -12.60 15.02
C ALA A 970 15.23 -11.33 15.73
N ILE A 971 16.06 -10.30 15.76
CA ILE A 971 15.66 -8.97 16.22
C ILE A 971 15.07 -8.19 15.03
N ARG A 972 13.82 -7.72 15.20
CA ARG A 972 13.03 -6.97 14.21
C ARG A 972 12.50 -5.69 14.87
N PRO A 973 13.36 -4.67 15.06
CA PRO A 973 12.95 -3.46 15.75
C PRO A 973 11.95 -2.67 14.90
N VAL A 974 10.91 -2.12 15.54
CA VAL A 974 9.93 -1.27 14.86
C VAL A 974 10.58 0.09 14.56
N PRO A 975 10.61 0.54 13.29
CA PRO A 975 11.18 1.83 12.93
C PRO A 975 10.55 2.98 13.74
N GLY A 976 11.39 3.83 14.34
CA GLY A 976 10.96 5.00 15.11
C GLY A 976 10.58 4.74 16.58
N LYS A 977 10.69 3.50 17.10
CA LYS A 977 10.39 3.18 18.51
C LYS A 977 11.60 3.01 19.44
N GLY A 978 12.81 3.38 19.01
CA GLY A 978 14.03 3.27 19.82
C GLY A 978 14.75 1.92 19.70
N SER A 979 15.58 1.56 20.68
CA SER A 979 16.47 0.39 20.63
C SER A 979 15.75 -0.98 20.70
N GLY A 980 14.47 -0.97 21.05
CA GLY A 980 13.63 -2.16 21.28
C GLY A 980 13.73 -2.71 22.70
N GLY A 981 14.85 -2.50 23.40
CA GLY A 981 15.13 -3.09 24.71
C GLY A 981 15.85 -4.44 24.60
N ASN A 982 16.22 -5.02 25.74
CA ASN A 982 17.16 -6.14 25.83
C ASN A 982 16.45 -7.49 26.05
N LEU A 983 16.98 -8.55 25.47
CA LEU A 983 16.55 -9.93 25.73
C LEU A 983 17.52 -10.59 26.70
N PHE A 984 17.03 -11.17 27.79
CA PHE A 984 17.86 -11.80 28.83
C PHE A 984 17.50 -13.27 29.03
N THR A 985 18.47 -14.07 29.47
CA THR A 985 18.19 -15.40 30.03
C THR A 985 17.41 -15.27 31.32
N LYS A 986 16.45 -16.16 31.60
CA LYS A 986 15.74 -16.18 32.89
C LYS A 986 16.67 -16.51 34.07
N LYS A 987 17.61 -17.42 33.85
CA LYS A 987 18.61 -17.81 34.85
C LYS A 987 19.81 -16.83 34.83
N GLU A 988 20.35 -16.55 36.02
CA GLU A 988 21.66 -15.91 36.18
C GLU A 988 22.81 -16.93 36.11
N TYR A 989 23.95 -16.49 35.59
CA TYR A 989 25.18 -17.28 35.47
C TYR A 989 26.36 -16.54 36.10
N SER A 990 27.31 -17.29 36.65
CA SER A 990 28.55 -16.75 37.24
C SER A 990 29.76 -17.04 36.33
N ASP A 991 30.30 -18.25 36.39
CA ASP A 991 31.39 -18.74 35.55
C ASP A 991 30.86 -19.76 34.54
N PHE A 992 31.16 -19.58 33.26
CA PHE A 992 30.53 -20.34 32.19
C PHE A 992 31.35 -20.36 30.89
N VAL A 993 30.98 -21.29 30.00
CA VAL A 993 31.31 -21.28 28.58
C VAL A 993 30.02 -21.12 27.79
N PHE A 994 29.87 -20.03 27.06
CA PHE A 994 28.71 -19.71 26.24
C PHE A 994 29.09 -19.81 24.76
N ARG A 995 28.33 -20.59 23.99
CA ARG A 995 28.53 -20.80 22.56
C ARG A 995 27.28 -20.41 21.81
N PHE A 996 27.45 -19.63 20.75
CA PHE A 996 26.36 -19.21 19.90
C PHE A 996 26.88 -18.85 18.51
N GLU A 997 25.95 -18.79 17.57
CA GLU A 997 26.20 -18.21 16.26
C GLU A 997 25.38 -16.94 16.09
N PHE A 998 25.93 -15.97 15.38
CA PHE A 998 25.23 -14.74 15.00
C PHE A 998 25.51 -14.38 13.55
N GLN A 999 24.52 -13.74 12.92
CA GLN A 999 24.60 -13.26 11.54
C GLN A 999 24.31 -11.75 11.53
N LEU A 1000 25.31 -10.96 11.17
CA LEU A 1000 25.20 -9.50 11.12
C LEU A 1000 24.51 -9.05 9.82
N THR A 1001 23.80 -7.92 9.91
CA THR A 1001 23.36 -7.12 8.77
C THR A 1001 24.19 -5.82 8.70
N PRO A 1002 24.17 -5.07 7.58
CA PRO A 1002 24.95 -3.83 7.47
C PRO A 1002 24.65 -2.86 8.61
N GLY A 1003 25.69 -2.37 9.28
CA GLY A 1003 25.59 -1.48 10.43
C GLY A 1003 24.83 -2.05 11.62
N ALA A 1004 24.78 -3.38 11.78
CA ALA A 1004 24.14 -4.01 12.93
C ALA A 1004 24.91 -3.74 14.22
N ASN A 1005 24.19 -3.39 15.28
CA ASN A 1005 24.72 -3.17 16.62
C ASN A 1005 23.86 -3.89 17.67
N ASN A 1006 24.52 -4.70 18.48
CA ASN A 1006 23.99 -5.44 19.60
C ASN A 1006 25.13 -5.72 20.60
N GLY A 1007 24.80 -6.21 21.78
CA GLY A 1007 25.79 -6.66 22.76
C GLY A 1007 25.48 -8.05 23.30
N LEU A 1008 26.49 -8.84 23.60
CA LEU A 1008 26.33 -9.96 24.53
C LEU A 1008 26.54 -9.43 25.95
N GLY A 1009 25.44 -9.13 26.63
CA GLY A 1009 25.45 -8.86 28.06
C GLY A 1009 25.88 -10.10 28.83
N ILE A 1010 26.82 -9.95 29.74
CA ILE A 1010 27.25 -10.98 30.68
C ILE A 1010 27.17 -10.42 32.10
N ARG A 1011 26.72 -11.26 33.04
CA ARG A 1011 26.47 -10.87 34.44
C ARG A 1011 25.60 -9.60 34.55
N ALA A 1012 24.69 -9.41 33.58
CA ALA A 1012 23.85 -8.23 33.46
C ALA A 1012 22.71 -8.25 34.49
N PRO A 1013 22.39 -7.13 35.16
CA PRO A 1013 21.15 -6.98 35.91
C PRO A 1013 19.96 -6.73 34.96
N LEU A 1014 18.73 -6.86 35.47
CA LEU A 1014 17.50 -6.56 34.72
C LEU A 1014 17.22 -5.06 34.60
N GLU A 1015 17.82 -4.23 35.46
CA GLU A 1015 17.60 -2.79 35.53
C GLU A 1015 18.92 -2.01 35.37
N GLY A 1016 18.80 -0.78 34.88
CA GLY A 1016 19.92 0.09 34.56
C GLY A 1016 20.54 -0.19 33.18
N ASP A 1017 21.63 0.50 32.88
CA ASP A 1017 22.37 0.30 31.65
C ASP A 1017 23.17 -1.01 31.70
N ALA A 1018 22.64 -2.05 31.08
CA ALA A 1018 23.23 -3.40 31.09
C ALA A 1018 24.69 -3.44 30.58
N ALA A 1019 25.13 -2.46 29.80
CA ALA A 1019 26.53 -2.38 29.35
C ALA A 1019 27.50 -2.01 30.49
N TYR A 1020 27.07 -1.15 31.43
CA TYR A 1020 27.89 -0.65 32.55
C TYR A 1020 27.53 -1.25 33.91
N THR A 1021 26.24 -1.44 34.19
CA THR A 1021 25.76 -2.11 35.41
C THR A 1021 25.98 -3.62 35.35
N GLY A 1022 26.01 -4.18 34.14
CA GLY A 1022 26.54 -5.50 33.82
C GLY A 1022 27.91 -5.39 33.13
N MET A 1023 28.17 -6.25 32.17
CA MET A 1023 29.26 -6.06 31.20
C MET A 1023 28.74 -6.42 29.82
N GLU A 1024 29.11 -5.65 28.81
CA GLU A 1024 28.80 -5.94 27.42
C GLU A 1024 30.03 -6.45 26.67
N LEU A 1025 29.86 -7.57 25.96
CA LEU A 1025 30.79 -7.99 24.91
C LEU A 1025 30.21 -7.57 23.57
N GLN A 1026 30.88 -6.67 22.88
CA GLN A 1026 30.32 -6.00 21.70
C GLN A 1026 29.99 -6.98 20.56
N ILE A 1027 28.78 -6.88 19.96
CA ILE A 1027 28.36 -7.57 18.73
C ILE A 1027 28.02 -6.53 17.67
N LEU A 1028 29.01 -6.20 16.84
CA LEU A 1028 28.96 -5.01 16.00
C LEU A 1028 29.48 -5.31 14.61
N ASP A 1029 28.80 -4.79 13.60
CA ASP A 1029 29.40 -4.55 12.29
C ASP A 1029 30.37 -3.36 12.41
N ASN A 1030 31.52 -3.63 13.02
CA ASN A 1030 32.46 -2.60 13.44
C ASN A 1030 33.22 -1.92 12.29
N GLU A 1031 33.00 -2.36 11.03
CA GLU A 1031 33.56 -1.74 9.83
C GLU A 1031 32.53 -0.81 9.15
N ALA A 1032 31.28 -0.77 9.64
CA ALA A 1032 30.26 0.10 9.08
C ALA A 1032 30.64 1.60 9.24
N PRO A 1033 30.41 2.45 8.23
CA PRO A 1033 30.83 3.87 8.27
C PRO A 1033 30.28 4.69 9.44
N ILE A 1034 29.15 4.27 10.03
CA ILE A 1034 28.55 4.90 11.21
C ILE A 1034 29.43 4.72 12.47
N TYR A 1035 30.35 3.76 12.47
CA TYR A 1035 31.26 3.43 13.58
C TYR A 1035 32.72 3.78 13.30
N LYS A 1036 32.98 4.77 12.43
CA LYS A 1036 34.35 5.19 12.06
C LYS A 1036 35.22 5.72 13.21
N ASP A 1037 34.59 6.22 14.28
CA ASP A 1037 35.27 6.90 15.39
C ASP A 1037 35.34 6.05 16.68
N LEU A 1038 35.23 4.71 16.56
CA LEU A 1038 35.29 3.80 17.71
C LEU A 1038 36.64 3.83 18.42
N LYS A 1039 36.59 3.85 19.75
CA LYS A 1039 37.74 3.57 20.62
C LYS A 1039 38.07 2.08 20.61
N PRO A 1040 39.33 1.68 20.92
CA PRO A 1040 39.74 0.27 20.88
C PRO A 1040 38.85 -0.70 21.66
N TYR A 1041 38.28 -0.26 22.79
CA TYR A 1041 37.38 -1.06 23.63
C TYR A 1041 35.91 -1.09 23.15
N GLN A 1042 35.58 -0.48 22.02
CA GLN A 1042 34.21 -0.45 21.46
C GLN A 1042 34.04 -1.33 20.21
N TYR A 1043 35.11 -1.98 19.73
CA TYR A 1043 35.05 -2.89 18.58
C TYR A 1043 34.46 -4.26 18.98
N HIS A 1044 33.95 -5.02 18.00
CA HIS A 1044 33.41 -6.36 18.21
C HIS A 1044 34.32 -7.24 19.06
N GLY A 1045 33.73 -7.99 19.98
CA GLY A 1045 34.42 -8.88 20.91
C GLY A 1045 35.16 -8.17 22.05
N SER A 1046 35.22 -6.84 22.07
CA SER A 1046 35.77 -6.11 23.21
C SER A 1046 34.80 -6.19 24.40
N VAL A 1047 35.34 -6.17 25.61
CA VAL A 1047 34.55 -5.85 26.79
C VAL A 1047 34.38 -4.32 26.78
N TYR A 1048 33.15 -3.86 26.59
CA TYR A 1048 32.85 -2.45 26.39
C TYR A 1048 33.42 -1.60 27.53
N GLY A 1049 33.97 -0.44 27.19
CA GLY A 1049 34.62 0.47 28.15
C GLY A 1049 35.95 0.00 28.76
N THR A 1050 36.33 -1.28 28.60
CA THR A 1050 37.37 -1.92 29.42
C THR A 1050 38.51 -2.57 28.65
N MET A 1051 38.27 -3.70 27.96
CA MET A 1051 39.30 -4.53 27.34
C MET A 1051 39.08 -4.66 25.82
N ALA A 1052 40.06 -4.20 25.04
CA ALA A 1052 40.02 -4.28 23.58
C ALA A 1052 40.29 -5.70 23.06
N ALA A 1053 39.49 -6.15 22.09
CA ALA A 1053 39.73 -7.40 21.37
C ALA A 1053 40.55 -7.19 20.08
N LYS A 1054 41.14 -8.28 19.58
CA LYS A 1054 41.75 -8.33 18.25
C LYS A 1054 40.65 -8.24 17.17
N ARG A 1055 40.95 -7.50 16.11
CA ARG A 1055 40.04 -7.25 14.97
C ARG A 1055 40.38 -8.13 13.78
N GLY A 1056 39.49 -8.16 12.78
CA GLY A 1056 39.72 -8.84 11.50
C GLY A 1056 39.33 -10.32 11.43
N PHE A 1057 38.55 -10.81 12.40
CA PHE A 1057 38.15 -12.23 12.49
C PHE A 1057 36.64 -12.47 12.27
N LEU A 1058 35.85 -11.41 12.05
CA LEU A 1058 34.46 -11.51 11.62
C LEU A 1058 34.40 -12.03 10.17
N LYS A 1059 33.41 -12.87 9.88
CA LYS A 1059 33.05 -13.27 8.51
C LYS A 1059 32.29 -12.14 7.79
N PRO A 1060 32.19 -12.20 6.45
CA PRO A 1060 31.37 -11.26 5.67
C PRO A 1060 29.93 -11.13 6.20
N LEU A 1061 29.31 -9.97 5.96
CA LEU A 1061 27.91 -9.72 6.31
C LEU A 1061 26.99 -10.76 5.66
N GLY A 1062 25.96 -11.19 6.39
CA GLY A 1062 25.10 -12.28 5.95
C GLY A 1062 25.68 -13.69 6.17
N GLU A 1063 26.93 -13.84 6.60
CA GLU A 1063 27.46 -15.14 7.04
C GLU A 1063 27.33 -15.37 8.55
N TRP A 1064 27.23 -16.64 8.94
CA TRP A 1064 27.16 -17.04 10.33
C TRP A 1064 28.55 -17.08 10.98
N ASN A 1065 28.74 -16.21 11.97
CA ASN A 1065 29.89 -16.18 12.85
C ASN A 1065 29.68 -17.11 14.05
N TYR A 1066 30.68 -17.92 14.38
CA TYR A 1066 30.68 -18.73 15.61
C TYR A 1066 31.48 -18.02 16.69
N GLN A 1067 30.89 -17.85 17.88
CA GLN A 1067 31.56 -17.26 19.04
C GLN A 1067 31.43 -18.14 20.27
N GLU A 1068 32.56 -18.34 20.94
CA GLU A 1068 32.67 -19.00 22.25
C GLU A 1068 33.24 -18.00 23.26
N VAL A 1069 32.52 -17.82 24.36
CA VAL A 1069 32.88 -16.90 25.45
C VAL A 1069 33.07 -17.71 26.72
N ILE A 1070 34.26 -17.63 27.30
CA ILE A 1070 34.62 -18.29 28.56
C ILE A 1070 34.80 -17.22 29.62
N VAL A 1071 33.98 -17.28 30.65
CA VAL A 1071 34.04 -16.39 31.83
C VAL A 1071 34.40 -17.24 33.04
N ASN A 1072 35.52 -16.92 33.70
CA ASN A 1072 36.01 -17.65 34.87
C ASN A 1072 36.62 -16.66 35.89
N GLY A 1073 35.87 -16.32 36.93
CA GLY A 1073 36.23 -15.30 37.90
C GLY A 1073 36.35 -13.91 37.23
N PRO A 1074 37.50 -13.22 37.33
CA PRO A 1074 37.76 -11.96 36.62
C PRO A 1074 38.26 -12.17 35.18
N LYS A 1075 38.51 -13.41 34.75
CA LYS A 1075 39.06 -13.70 33.42
C LYS A 1075 37.97 -13.89 32.39
N ILE A 1076 38.13 -13.22 31.25
CA ILE A 1076 37.24 -13.32 30.10
C ILE A 1076 38.09 -13.72 28.89
N LYS A 1077 37.66 -14.77 28.19
CA LYS A 1077 38.27 -15.21 26.93
C LYS A 1077 37.20 -15.35 25.86
N ILE A 1078 37.47 -14.83 24.67
CA ILE A 1078 36.55 -14.85 23.53
C ILE A 1078 37.27 -15.47 22.33
N ILE A 1079 36.64 -16.49 21.76
CA ILE A 1079 37.07 -17.18 20.56
C ILE A 1079 36.03 -16.89 19.47
N LEU A 1080 36.46 -16.28 18.38
CA LEU A 1080 35.62 -15.98 17.22
C LEU A 1080 36.14 -16.75 16.02
N ASN A 1081 35.28 -17.56 15.39
CA ASN A 1081 35.59 -18.36 14.21
C ASN A 1081 36.90 -19.18 14.36
N GLY A 1082 37.12 -19.74 15.56
CA GLY A 1082 38.31 -20.54 15.89
C GLY A 1082 39.54 -19.75 16.36
N THR A 1083 39.50 -18.41 16.37
CA THR A 1083 40.63 -17.57 16.81
C THR A 1083 40.37 -16.89 18.15
N VAL A 1084 41.33 -16.94 19.07
CA VAL A 1084 41.29 -16.18 20.34
C VAL A 1084 41.48 -14.69 20.06
N ILE A 1085 40.40 -13.93 20.17
CA ILE A 1085 40.40 -12.48 19.94
C ILE A 1085 40.53 -11.67 21.22
N LEU A 1086 40.17 -12.22 22.37
CA LEU A 1086 40.37 -11.60 23.68
C LEU A 1086 40.70 -12.68 24.71
N ASP A 1087 41.68 -12.41 25.58
CA ASP A 1087 42.07 -13.25 26.73
C ASP A 1087 42.61 -12.29 27.79
N GLY A 1088 41.74 -11.82 28.69
CA GLY A 1088 41.99 -10.69 29.58
C GLY A 1088 41.49 -10.91 31.02
N ASP A 1089 41.98 -10.08 31.94
CA ASP A 1089 41.67 -10.12 33.38
C ASP A 1089 41.15 -8.75 33.86
N LEU A 1090 39.98 -8.73 34.50
CA LEU A 1090 39.32 -7.53 35.00
C LEU A 1090 39.98 -6.89 36.24
N THR A 1091 40.86 -7.62 36.93
CA THR A 1091 41.45 -7.21 38.22
C THR A 1091 42.15 -5.84 38.19
N PRO A 1092 42.91 -5.46 37.14
CA PRO A 1092 43.52 -4.14 37.06
C PRO A 1092 42.49 -3.00 36.98
N PHE A 1093 41.39 -3.20 36.23
CA PHE A 1093 40.36 -2.18 36.02
C PHE A 1093 39.52 -1.95 37.27
N ARG A 1094 39.28 -3.00 38.06
CA ARG A 1094 38.63 -2.92 39.38
C ARG A 1094 39.39 -2.04 40.38
N LYS A 1095 40.72 -1.91 40.21
CA LYS A 1095 41.58 -1.12 41.10
C LYS A 1095 41.84 0.29 40.58
N ASN A 1096 41.99 0.43 39.28
CA ASN A 1096 42.55 1.65 38.66
C ASN A 1096 41.52 2.43 37.83
N GLY A 1097 40.26 1.97 37.75
CA GLY A 1097 39.24 2.52 36.85
C GLY A 1097 39.34 1.98 35.42
N THR A 1098 38.32 2.28 34.61
CA THR A 1098 38.19 1.83 33.22
C THR A 1098 38.81 2.86 32.25
N PRO A 1099 39.33 2.42 31.07
CA PRO A 1099 39.89 3.32 30.06
C PRO A 1099 38.96 4.43 29.53
N ASP A 1100 37.65 4.21 29.56
CA ASP A 1100 36.66 5.21 29.16
C ASP A 1100 36.37 6.27 30.24
N LYS A 1101 36.86 6.04 31.47
CA LYS A 1101 36.69 6.89 32.67
C LYS A 1101 35.24 6.98 33.18
N GLU A 1102 34.36 6.10 32.73
CA GLU A 1102 32.98 6.01 33.21
C GLU A 1102 32.89 5.09 34.45
N GLU A 1103 31.86 5.27 35.27
CA GLU A 1103 31.58 4.32 36.35
C GLU A 1103 31.04 3.02 35.76
N HIS A 1104 31.76 1.92 35.99
CA HIS A 1104 31.41 0.60 35.45
C HIS A 1104 31.20 -0.44 36.57
N PRO A 1105 30.14 -0.32 37.39
CA PRO A 1105 29.96 -1.18 38.57
C PRO A 1105 29.87 -2.67 38.23
N GLY A 1106 29.44 -3.03 37.01
CA GLY A 1106 29.28 -4.42 36.62
C GLY A 1106 30.58 -5.23 36.51
N ILE A 1107 31.75 -4.59 36.39
CA ILE A 1107 33.05 -5.32 36.44
C ILE A 1107 33.28 -5.99 37.80
N HIS A 1108 32.58 -5.56 38.86
CA HIS A 1108 32.64 -6.15 40.20
C HIS A 1108 31.61 -7.27 40.44
N ARG A 1109 30.67 -7.49 39.50
CA ARG A 1109 29.64 -8.52 39.67
C ARG A 1109 30.20 -9.93 39.54
N ALA A 1110 29.75 -10.80 40.43
CA ALA A 1110 30.07 -12.23 40.42
C ALA A 1110 29.07 -13.04 39.58
N SER A 1111 27.81 -12.57 39.45
CA SER A 1111 26.75 -13.22 38.66
C SER A 1111 25.78 -12.21 38.05
N GLY A 1112 24.99 -12.68 37.09
CA GLY A 1112 23.87 -11.97 36.50
C GLY A 1112 23.39 -12.68 35.23
N HIS A 1113 22.45 -12.07 34.52
CA HIS A 1113 21.90 -12.63 33.29
C HIS A 1113 22.90 -12.59 32.13
N ILE A 1114 22.67 -13.47 31.15
CA ILE A 1114 23.24 -13.34 29.81
C ILE A 1114 22.16 -12.70 28.94
N GLY A 1115 22.51 -11.78 28.06
CA GLY A 1115 21.50 -11.13 27.22
C GLY A 1115 22.01 -10.63 25.88
N PHE A 1116 21.06 -10.40 24.98
CA PHE A 1116 21.28 -9.66 23.74
C PHE A 1116 20.80 -8.22 23.93
N LEU A 1117 21.76 -7.31 23.96
CA LEU A 1117 21.58 -5.90 24.26
C LEU A 1117 21.32 -5.15 22.95
N GLY A 1118 20.06 -5.07 22.54
CA GLY A 1118 19.69 -4.58 21.21
C GLY A 1118 19.87 -3.07 21.08
N HIS A 1119 20.42 -2.62 19.96
CA HIS A 1119 20.54 -1.20 19.61
C HIS A 1119 19.75 -0.84 18.34
N GLY A 1120 18.53 -1.37 18.21
CA GLY A 1120 17.61 -0.99 17.12
C GLY A 1120 18.05 -1.45 15.73
N SER A 1121 18.94 -2.45 15.64
CA SER A 1121 19.39 -3.01 14.37
C SER A 1121 18.96 -4.47 14.19
N PRO A 1122 18.56 -4.89 12.97
CA PRO A 1122 18.22 -6.28 12.72
C PRO A 1122 19.46 -7.18 12.66
N LEU A 1123 19.40 -8.34 13.29
CA LEU A 1123 20.36 -9.44 13.14
C LEU A 1123 19.73 -10.74 13.65
N GLN A 1124 20.46 -11.85 13.58
CA GLN A 1124 19.96 -13.15 14.02
C GLN A 1124 20.97 -13.93 14.86
N PHE A 1125 20.45 -14.78 15.75
CA PHE A 1125 21.22 -15.67 16.61
C PHE A 1125 20.67 -17.10 16.52
N ARG A 1126 21.56 -18.11 16.62
CA ARG A 1126 21.17 -19.52 16.66
C ARG A 1126 22.20 -20.39 17.39
N ASN A 1127 21.88 -21.67 17.56
CA ASN A 1127 22.75 -22.69 18.16
C ASN A 1127 23.27 -22.27 19.55
N ILE A 1128 22.39 -21.71 20.39
CA ILE A 1128 22.78 -21.06 21.65
C ILE A 1128 22.79 -22.08 22.78
N ARG A 1129 23.95 -22.22 23.44
CA ARG A 1129 24.17 -23.19 24.51
C ARG A 1129 25.20 -22.72 25.52
N ILE A 1130 25.10 -23.23 26.73
CA ILE A 1130 25.95 -22.83 27.85
C ILE A 1130 26.42 -24.04 28.66
N LYS A 1131 27.63 -23.96 29.20
CA LYS A 1131 28.18 -24.89 30.18
C LYS A 1131 28.63 -24.09 31.40
N GLU A 1132 28.08 -24.37 32.57
CA GLU A 1132 28.55 -23.76 33.81
C GLU A 1132 29.89 -24.37 34.23
N LEU A 1133 30.82 -23.51 34.63
CA LEU A 1133 32.11 -23.90 35.19
C LEU A 1133 31.96 -23.87 36.70
N THR A 1134 31.63 -25.02 37.31
CA THR A 1134 31.36 -25.09 38.75
C THR A 1134 32.53 -24.55 39.59
N LYS A 1135 32.22 -23.87 40.70
CA LYS A 1135 32.81 -24.29 41.99
C LYS A 1135 31.83 -25.22 42.67
N ALA A 1136 32.12 -26.52 42.65
CA ALA A 1136 31.41 -27.49 43.47
C ALA A 1136 31.83 -27.30 44.93
N LYS A 1137 31.09 -26.50 45.70
CA LYS A 1137 30.55 -26.77 47.05
C LYS A 1137 30.08 -25.48 47.72
N LYS A 1138 28.99 -25.65 48.47
CA LYS A 1138 28.24 -24.71 49.34
C LYS A 1138 29.09 -23.67 50.05
#